data_AF-A0A9P0GNB8-F1
#
_entry.id   AF-A0A9P0GNB8-F1
#
_cell.length_a   1.000
_cell.length_b   1.000
_cell.length_c   1.000
_cell.angle_alpha   90.00
_cell.angle_beta   90.00
_cell.angle_gamma   90.00
#
_symmetry.space_group_name_H-M   'P 1'
#
loop_
_entity.id
_entity.type
_entity.pdbx_description
1 polymer ?
#
loop_
_entity_poly.entity_id
_entity_poly.type
_entity_poly.pdbx_seq_one_letter_code
_entity_poly.pdbx_strand_id
1 'polypeptide(L)'
;MAHRSLLLLVASLLLLSTIWTVDAEFSPFDMVDDYVGNFRSKLDLLKRKSLEQRISQDFDFLMHNETLAFGEAEEFDFIIVGGGASGAALASRLSEEPKWRVLLLEAGGPETETTRVPAMHPHLLTSPYTWGYLTVPQKSACLGMVDKRCSIITGKALGGDTSINDMLFTRGHPRDYDIWSDKGLKGWCWESVYPYFKKMENAFLHHEFDKKFHHYGGPVHLENPPHSDYSLAAHLLQAGHHIGLDTIDYNGKEHLGLGIPQVITSHGKRHSVAKAYLEHAHHRPNLVIIPNSHVLEVLVSPHTKEASGVKYFHDGKVYMEKACKEVILAAGAINTPHILMLSGIGPREVLEPLGIPVAADLCVGCFLQDQISFMGLNFVFDLPLHDSVHETLHDPIHNPIHEPIHIPIHEPIHEPIHEPIHEPIHEPIHEPIHDPLHPHVDPIRVFRHGLDARISIPIEHLEHLEEDVAYEEHLHRAISLDGHHEANHVLPPLTKPMEYHVEEKLFEEHSEKEHHNRAISHDRHHEPNHVLPPLIEPKEYHVEEDLFMEHSEEELIDYLRYGKGPLSTTGLEVVGFVKTAHSRDRTPYPDVQFLIKRIKYPACHHFRGLNFRPDLHDSFCKHHQPLEGFNVEVVLLHPVSRGLLTLHDRDPFHQPRINPEALNDEDDIDVETLLAGVHEALKLAESPALHELGARLVHERVPECDLGHFDDEYWRCAIRHMSVTKGNVIGTSRMASMMEKGAVVDQELRVYGVHKLRVADAGVIPNGMSGNLMAPEIMIGERAADLIKKEWMI
;
A
#
# COMPACT_ATOMS: atom_id res chain seq x y z
N MET A 1 16.86 64.32 -5.38
CA MET A 1 17.48 62.98 -5.19
C MET A 1 16.45 61.91 -4.82
N ALA A 2 15.59 62.12 -3.81
CA ALA A 2 14.60 61.14 -3.31
C ALA A 2 13.87 60.28 -4.39
N HIS A 3 13.39 60.87 -5.49
CA HIS A 3 12.68 60.11 -6.54
C HIS A 3 13.52 59.02 -7.25
N ARG A 4 14.85 59.09 -7.28
CA ARG A 4 15.68 58.02 -7.86
C ARG A 4 15.88 56.83 -6.91
N SER A 5 15.91 57.08 -5.60
CA SER A 5 16.03 56.03 -4.58
C SER A 5 14.80 55.12 -4.55
N LEU A 6 13.60 55.69 -4.70
CA LEU A 6 12.35 54.93 -4.68
C LEU A 6 12.21 54.01 -5.91
N LEU A 7 12.57 54.49 -7.10
CA LEU A 7 12.58 53.69 -8.33
C LEU A 7 13.58 52.52 -8.27
N LEU A 8 14.76 52.73 -7.68
CA LEU A 8 15.72 51.64 -7.45
C LEU A 8 15.21 50.63 -6.41
N LEU A 9 14.53 51.06 -5.36
CA LEU A 9 13.95 50.14 -4.37
C LEU A 9 12.84 49.27 -4.99
N VAL A 10 11.95 49.86 -5.79
CA VAL A 10 10.89 49.13 -6.50
C VAL A 10 11.46 48.18 -7.55
N ALA A 11 12.48 48.59 -8.31
CA ALA A 11 13.17 47.71 -9.25
C ALA A 11 13.86 46.52 -8.56
N SER A 12 14.50 46.74 -7.40
CA SER A 12 15.11 45.66 -6.61
C SER A 12 14.08 44.69 -6.03
N LEU A 13 12.91 45.18 -5.59
CA LEU A 13 11.82 44.34 -5.09
C LEU A 13 11.18 43.50 -6.21
N LEU A 14 11.01 44.07 -7.41
CA LEU A 14 10.51 43.34 -8.59
C LEU A 14 11.52 42.31 -9.12
N LEU A 15 12.82 42.58 -9.01
CA LEU A 15 13.86 41.58 -9.30
C LEU A 15 13.90 40.47 -8.25
N LEU A 16 13.66 40.77 -6.97
CA LEU A 16 13.52 39.73 -5.94
C LEU A 16 12.27 38.87 -6.13
N SER A 17 11.13 39.43 -6.55
CA SER A 17 9.92 38.63 -6.84
C SER A 17 10.04 37.76 -8.11
N THR A 18 10.90 38.14 -9.06
CA THR A 18 11.15 37.36 -10.29
C THR A 18 12.27 36.32 -10.16
N ILE A 19 13.02 36.34 -9.04
CA ILE A 19 14.00 35.30 -8.67
C ILE A 19 13.35 34.22 -7.78
N TRP A 20 12.11 34.43 -7.32
CA TRP A 20 11.31 33.46 -6.54
C TRP A 20 10.20 32.77 -7.36
N THR A 21 10.25 32.84 -8.69
CA THR A 21 9.26 32.27 -9.61
C THR A 21 9.90 31.50 -10.78
N VAL A 22 11.12 30.97 -10.58
CA VAL A 22 11.84 30.14 -11.55
C VAL A 22 12.39 28.89 -10.84
N ASP A 23 11.46 28.02 -10.44
CA ASP A 23 11.62 26.56 -10.25
C ASP A 23 10.20 25.97 -10.09
N ALA A 24 9.34 26.27 -11.07
CA ALA A 24 7.93 25.88 -11.11
C ALA A 24 7.49 25.52 -12.55
N GLU A 25 8.37 24.86 -13.30
CA GLU A 25 8.00 24.22 -14.57
C GLU A 25 7.43 22.82 -14.28
N PHE A 26 6.11 22.68 -14.46
CA PHE A 26 5.36 21.43 -14.41
C PHE A 26 5.52 20.55 -13.16
N SER A 27 4.77 20.93 -12.12
CA SER A 27 4.25 19.95 -11.16
C SER A 27 3.39 18.91 -11.91
N PRO A 28 3.65 17.60 -11.81
CA PRO A 28 2.75 16.57 -12.33
C PRO A 28 1.51 16.35 -11.44
N PHE A 29 1.31 17.21 -10.44
CA PHE A 29 0.31 17.04 -9.38
C PHE A 29 -0.88 18.00 -9.48
N ASP A 30 -0.93 18.92 -10.46
CA ASP A 30 -1.97 19.95 -10.52
C ASP A 30 -3.40 19.34 -10.58
N MET A 31 -3.61 18.28 -11.37
CA MET A 31 -4.85 17.50 -11.35
C MET A 31 -5.12 16.75 -10.03
N VAL A 32 -4.08 16.44 -9.25
CA VAL A 32 -4.23 15.86 -7.89
C VAL A 32 -4.68 16.95 -6.93
N ASP A 33 -4.06 18.13 -6.96
CA ASP A 33 -4.37 19.23 -6.06
C ASP A 33 -5.75 19.85 -6.34
N ASP A 34 -6.19 19.93 -7.60
CA ASP A 34 -7.56 20.33 -7.94
C ASP A 34 -8.60 19.29 -7.50
N TYR A 35 -8.36 17.99 -7.73
CA TYR A 35 -9.27 16.93 -7.28
C TYR A 35 -9.30 16.81 -5.75
N VAL A 36 -8.15 16.84 -5.09
CA VAL A 36 -8.06 16.84 -3.61
C VAL A 36 -8.60 18.12 -3.02
N GLY A 37 -8.46 19.27 -3.70
CA GLY A 37 -9.09 20.54 -3.35
C GLY A 37 -10.62 20.48 -3.41
N ASN A 38 -11.17 19.93 -4.49
CA ASN A 38 -12.61 19.74 -4.66
C ASN A 38 -13.18 18.64 -3.75
N PHE A 39 -12.44 17.56 -3.51
CA PHE A 39 -12.80 16.55 -2.52
C PHE A 39 -12.77 17.13 -1.11
N ARG A 40 -11.75 17.93 -0.75
CA ARG A 40 -11.69 18.63 0.55
C ARG A 40 -12.81 19.67 0.69
N SER A 41 -13.14 20.44 -0.36
CA SER A 41 -14.20 21.45 -0.28
C SER A 41 -15.59 20.81 -0.12
N LYS A 42 -15.87 19.72 -0.85
CA LYS A 42 -17.09 18.89 -0.67
C LYS A 42 -17.11 18.19 0.68
N LEU A 43 -15.99 17.60 1.11
CA LEU A 43 -15.85 16.95 2.42
C LEU A 43 -16.01 17.96 3.56
N ASP A 44 -15.52 19.20 3.44
CA ASP A 44 -15.68 20.24 4.46
C ASP A 44 -17.08 20.86 4.42
N LEU A 45 -17.76 20.92 3.27
CA LEU A 45 -19.19 21.23 3.18
C LEU A 45 -20.04 20.16 3.86
N LEU A 46 -19.74 18.88 3.63
CA LEU A 46 -20.41 17.74 4.26
C LEU A 46 -20.09 17.64 5.75
N LYS A 47 -18.85 17.91 6.18
CA LYS A 47 -18.49 18.06 7.60
C LYS A 47 -19.22 19.24 8.25
N ARG A 48 -19.45 20.36 7.54
CA ARG A 48 -20.29 21.46 8.07
C ARG A 48 -21.74 21.02 8.24
N LYS A 49 -22.32 20.35 7.23
CA LYS A 49 -23.65 19.70 7.34
C LYS A 49 -23.70 18.65 8.48
N SER A 50 -22.61 17.95 8.77
CA SER A 50 -22.56 16.92 9.84
C SER A 50 -22.13 17.45 11.21
N LEU A 51 -21.49 18.60 11.31
CA LEU A 51 -21.02 19.20 12.58
C LEU A 51 -22.16 19.79 13.41
N GLU A 52 -23.29 20.11 12.77
CA GLU A 52 -24.58 20.29 13.45
C GLU A 52 -25.02 19.00 14.20
N GLN A 53 -24.37 17.85 13.94
CA GLN A 53 -24.47 16.58 14.66
C GLN A 53 -23.12 15.97 15.10
N ARG A 54 -22.20 16.83 15.61
CA ARG A 54 -21.00 16.50 16.43
C ARG A 54 -19.71 16.03 15.72
N ILE A 55 -18.65 15.99 16.55
CA ILE A 55 -17.29 15.44 16.38
C ILE A 55 -16.31 16.32 15.57
N SER A 56 -15.34 16.90 16.29
CA SER A 56 -14.16 17.61 15.76
C SER A 56 -13.08 17.63 16.85
N GLN A 57 -12.20 16.62 16.91
CA GLN A 57 -11.11 16.60 17.92
C GLN A 57 -9.87 15.73 17.62
N ASP A 58 -9.82 14.98 16.51
CA ASP A 58 -9.01 13.74 16.46
C ASP A 58 -7.55 13.87 15.97
N PHE A 59 -7.02 15.06 15.65
CA PHE A 59 -5.71 15.19 14.97
C PHE A 59 -4.63 16.07 15.64
N ASP A 60 -4.90 16.74 16.77
CA ASP A 60 -3.89 17.56 17.48
C ASP A 60 -2.83 16.73 18.25
N PHE A 61 -2.95 15.41 18.30
CA PHE A 61 -2.24 14.56 19.27
C PHE A 61 -0.72 14.45 19.04
N LEU A 62 -0.23 14.54 17.80
CA LEU A 62 1.21 14.38 17.52
C LEU A 62 2.04 15.62 17.92
N MET A 63 1.50 16.82 17.77
CA MET A 63 2.19 18.09 18.07
C MET A 63 2.61 18.22 19.54
N HIS A 64 2.01 17.44 20.45
CA HIS A 64 2.37 17.47 21.87
C HIS A 64 3.72 16.79 22.17
N ASN A 65 4.11 15.76 21.42
CA ASN A 65 5.31 14.96 21.72
C ASN A 65 6.61 15.62 21.24
N GLU A 66 6.56 16.49 20.23
CA GLU A 66 7.72 17.27 19.76
C GLU A 66 8.34 18.11 20.88
N THR A 67 7.49 18.71 21.73
CA THR A 67 7.93 19.55 22.86
C THR A 67 8.70 18.76 23.93
N LEU A 68 8.49 17.44 24.02
CA LEU A 68 9.20 16.56 24.94
C LEU A 68 10.55 16.08 24.38
N ALA A 69 10.72 16.03 23.06
CA ALA A 69 11.95 15.58 22.42
C ALA A 69 13.11 16.59 22.59
N PHE A 70 12.83 17.89 22.50
CA PHE A 70 13.85 18.94 22.48
C PHE A 70 14.27 19.48 23.87
N GLY A 71 14.09 18.68 24.92
CA GLY A 71 14.54 18.96 26.29
C GLY A 71 16.04 18.71 26.52
N GLU A 72 16.58 19.11 27.67
CA GLU A 72 18.00 18.87 27.99
C GLU A 72 18.29 17.39 28.32
N ALA A 73 18.93 16.72 27.37
CA ALA A 73 19.89 15.63 27.59
C ALA A 73 19.44 14.46 28.49
N GLU A 74 18.43 13.70 28.04
CA GLU A 74 18.13 12.38 28.60
C GLU A 74 18.13 11.32 27.47
N GLU A 75 19.20 10.53 27.38
CA GLU A 75 19.46 9.57 26.29
C GLU A 75 18.36 8.48 26.18
N PHE A 76 18.06 7.99 24.98
CA PHE A 76 17.05 6.95 24.76
C PHE A 76 17.64 5.54 24.97
N ASP A 77 16.82 4.57 25.38
CA ASP A 77 17.21 3.16 25.37
C ASP A 77 17.32 2.65 23.93
N PHE A 78 16.28 2.90 23.14
CA PHE A 78 16.14 2.42 21.77
C PHE A 78 15.78 3.55 20.81
N ILE A 79 16.44 3.59 19.65
CA ILE A 79 16.04 4.42 18.52
C ILE A 79 15.60 3.53 17.37
N ILE A 80 14.38 3.75 16.88
CA ILE A 80 13.77 3.04 15.76
C ILE A 80 13.68 4.01 14.57
N VAL A 81 14.18 3.56 13.42
CA VAL A 81 14.27 4.36 12.19
C VAL A 81 13.28 3.80 11.17
N GLY A 82 12.21 4.56 10.89
CA GLY A 82 11.09 4.13 10.05
C GLY A 82 9.85 3.77 10.88
N GLY A 83 8.74 4.46 10.64
CA GLY A 83 7.42 4.23 11.20
C GLY A 83 6.51 3.35 10.33
N GLY A 84 7.12 2.51 9.48
CA GLY A 84 6.42 1.57 8.60
C GLY A 84 5.89 0.32 9.32
N ALA A 85 5.55 -0.72 8.55
CA ALA A 85 4.82 -1.91 9.00
C ALA A 85 5.45 -2.57 10.24
N SER A 86 6.76 -2.84 10.20
CA SER A 86 7.51 -3.42 11.31
C SER A 86 7.84 -2.40 12.41
N GLY A 87 8.27 -1.19 12.05
CA GLY A 87 8.72 -0.16 12.98
C GLY A 87 7.61 0.35 13.90
N ALA A 88 6.38 0.49 13.39
CA ALA A 88 5.21 0.81 14.18
C ALA A 88 4.90 -0.26 15.24
N ALA A 89 4.94 -1.53 14.84
CA ALA A 89 4.77 -2.66 15.76
C ALA A 89 5.89 -2.73 16.80
N LEU A 90 7.14 -2.55 16.38
CA LEU A 90 8.33 -2.55 17.24
C LEU A 90 8.24 -1.44 18.31
N ALA A 91 7.92 -0.20 17.92
CA ALA A 91 7.78 0.93 18.84
C ALA A 91 6.65 0.73 19.84
N SER A 92 5.51 0.22 19.37
CA SER A 92 4.36 -0.12 20.19
C SER A 92 4.66 -1.28 21.16
N ARG A 93 5.46 -2.28 20.78
CA ARG A 93 5.84 -3.40 21.68
C ARG A 93 6.98 -3.09 22.64
N LEU A 94 8.02 -2.34 22.25
CA LEU A 94 9.12 -2.00 23.16
C LEU A 94 8.67 -1.02 24.25
N SER A 95 7.80 -0.06 23.92
CA SER A 95 7.24 0.90 24.90
C SER A 95 6.26 0.29 25.92
N GLU A 96 5.92 -1.00 25.82
CA GLU A 96 5.15 -1.73 26.85
C GLU A 96 5.94 -1.89 28.17
N GLU A 97 7.28 -1.83 28.14
CA GLU A 97 8.12 -1.77 29.35
C GLU A 97 8.33 -0.30 29.74
N PRO A 98 7.69 0.19 30.82
CA PRO A 98 7.72 1.62 31.18
C PRO A 98 9.09 2.14 31.62
N LYS A 99 10.07 1.26 31.86
CA LYS A 99 11.46 1.65 32.14
C LYS A 99 12.25 2.05 30.89
N TRP A 100 11.81 1.70 29.68
CA TRP A 100 12.57 1.97 28.46
C TRP A 100 12.02 3.18 27.72
N ARG A 101 12.89 4.15 27.43
CA ARG A 101 12.56 5.29 26.58
C ARG A 101 12.88 4.97 25.12
N VAL A 102 11.84 5.01 24.28
CA VAL A 102 11.87 4.63 22.87
C VAL A 102 11.64 5.87 22.01
N LEU A 103 12.53 6.10 21.03
CA LEU A 103 12.36 7.09 19.98
C LEU A 103 11.98 6.40 18.67
N LEU A 104 10.95 6.89 17.99
CA LEU A 104 10.59 6.52 16.63
C LEU A 104 10.74 7.74 15.71
N LEU A 105 11.59 7.63 14.70
CA LEU A 105 11.77 8.66 13.66
C LEU A 105 11.18 8.18 12.34
N GLU A 106 10.29 8.97 11.74
CA GLU A 106 9.69 8.69 10.43
C GLU A 106 9.93 9.88 9.48
N ALA A 107 10.36 9.61 8.25
CA ALA A 107 10.71 10.64 7.27
C ALA A 107 9.49 11.27 6.57
N GLY A 108 8.35 10.60 6.59
CA GLY A 108 7.06 11.07 6.12
C GLY A 108 6.22 11.81 7.17
N GLY A 109 5.11 12.37 6.69
CA GLY A 109 4.12 13.06 7.53
C GLY A 109 3.10 12.10 8.16
N PRO A 110 2.19 12.63 9.01
CA PRO A 110 1.06 11.89 9.53
C PRO A 110 0.01 11.59 8.45
N GLU A 111 -0.81 10.57 8.69
CA GLU A 111 -1.98 10.25 7.88
C GLU A 111 -3.05 11.35 7.93
N THR A 112 -3.95 11.36 6.94
CA THR A 112 -5.07 12.31 6.87
C THR A 112 -6.37 11.57 6.54
N GLU A 113 -7.53 12.21 6.73
CA GLU A 113 -8.81 11.61 6.30
C GLU A 113 -8.82 11.22 4.80
N THR A 114 -7.97 11.81 3.95
CA THR A 114 -7.80 11.41 2.55
C THR A 114 -7.03 10.09 2.40
N THR A 115 -5.94 9.86 3.14
CA THR A 115 -5.24 8.55 3.10
C THR A 115 -6.11 7.42 3.65
N ARG A 116 -7.06 7.76 4.54
CA ARG A 116 -8.00 6.82 5.14
C ARG A 116 -9.10 6.30 4.21
N VAL A 117 -9.28 6.86 3.01
CA VAL A 117 -10.28 6.42 2.02
C VAL A 117 -9.66 5.38 1.08
N PRO A 118 -10.17 4.13 1.03
CA PRO A 118 -9.69 3.10 0.11
C PRO A 118 -9.61 3.55 -1.36
N ALA A 119 -10.68 4.11 -1.93
CA ALA A 119 -10.71 4.53 -3.33
C ALA A 119 -9.74 5.67 -3.68
N MET A 120 -9.16 6.37 -2.69
CA MET A 120 -8.10 7.35 -2.95
C MET A 120 -6.76 6.70 -3.32
N HIS A 121 -6.61 5.38 -3.22
CA HIS A 121 -5.38 4.64 -3.51
C HIS A 121 -4.64 5.13 -4.79
N PRO A 122 -5.24 5.19 -6.00
CA PRO A 122 -4.54 5.63 -7.21
C PRO A 122 -4.03 7.08 -7.16
N HIS A 123 -4.71 7.95 -6.40
CA HIS A 123 -4.29 9.34 -6.19
C HIS A 123 -3.13 9.45 -5.19
N LEU A 124 -3.09 8.57 -4.18
CA LEU A 124 -1.98 8.50 -3.23
C LEU A 124 -0.67 8.11 -3.92
N LEU A 125 -0.72 7.27 -4.96
CA LEU A 125 0.44 6.86 -5.77
C LEU A 125 1.18 8.04 -6.41
N THR A 126 0.46 9.10 -6.77
CA THR A 126 1.02 10.34 -7.32
C THR A 126 0.91 11.47 -6.30
N SER A 127 1.43 11.27 -5.09
CA SER A 127 1.40 12.27 -4.02
C SER A 127 2.67 12.24 -3.14
N PRO A 128 2.90 13.28 -2.30
CA PRO A 128 4.00 13.31 -1.33
C PRO A 128 4.01 12.19 -0.27
N TYR A 129 2.94 11.37 -0.20
CA TYR A 129 2.91 10.15 0.61
C TYR A 129 3.65 8.96 -0.03
N THR A 130 4.30 9.15 -1.18
CA THR A 130 5.24 8.17 -1.76
C THR A 130 6.67 8.69 -1.75
N TRP A 131 7.63 7.78 -1.88
CA TRP A 131 9.04 8.13 -2.12
C TRP A 131 9.36 8.47 -3.59
N GLY A 132 8.48 8.11 -4.53
CA GLY A 132 8.68 8.35 -5.97
C GLY A 132 9.93 7.66 -6.54
N TYR A 133 10.24 6.43 -6.11
CA TYR A 133 11.45 5.73 -6.55
C TYR A 133 11.35 5.25 -8.00
N LEU A 134 12.41 5.44 -8.77
CA LEU A 134 12.52 4.96 -10.15
C LEU A 134 13.78 4.07 -10.31
N THR A 135 13.62 2.85 -10.81
CA THR A 135 14.75 1.95 -11.11
C THR A 135 15.74 2.57 -12.12
N VAL A 136 16.94 2.01 -12.24
CA VAL A 136 17.76 2.23 -13.45
C VAL A 136 17.03 1.65 -14.68
N PRO A 137 17.28 2.14 -15.91
CA PRO A 137 16.70 1.59 -17.13
C PRO A 137 16.85 0.06 -17.22
N GLN A 138 15.73 -0.64 -17.33
CA GLN A 138 15.66 -2.11 -17.35
C GLN A 138 15.86 -2.67 -18.76
N LYS A 139 16.25 -3.95 -18.83
CA LYS A 139 16.57 -4.68 -20.08
C LYS A 139 15.39 -5.51 -20.60
N SER A 140 14.53 -5.95 -19.68
CA SER A 140 13.67 -7.13 -19.80
C SER A 140 12.28 -6.97 -19.17
N ALA A 141 12.09 -5.99 -18.30
CA ALA A 141 10.80 -5.60 -17.72
C ALA A 141 10.59 -4.09 -17.92
N CYS A 142 9.37 -3.60 -17.69
CA CYS A 142 9.05 -2.16 -17.75
C CYS A 142 9.43 -1.48 -19.09
N LEU A 143 9.48 -2.22 -20.21
CA LEU A 143 9.94 -1.67 -21.50
C LEU A 143 8.95 -0.66 -22.11
N GLY A 144 7.67 -0.73 -21.71
CA GLY A 144 6.62 0.24 -22.01
C GLY A 144 6.58 1.46 -21.07
N MET A 145 7.59 1.65 -20.21
CA MET A 145 7.71 2.79 -19.30
C MET A 145 8.64 3.88 -19.86
N VAL A 146 8.48 5.12 -19.39
CA VAL A 146 9.39 6.23 -19.72
C VAL A 146 10.82 5.87 -19.29
N ASP A 147 11.78 6.06 -20.21
CA ASP A 147 13.18 5.66 -20.08
C ASP A 147 13.42 4.19 -19.69
N LYS A 148 12.43 3.31 -19.87
CA LYS A 148 12.43 1.91 -19.39
C LYS A 148 12.64 1.79 -17.87
N ARG A 149 12.19 2.78 -17.11
CA ARG A 149 12.32 2.84 -15.64
C ARG A 149 11.01 2.44 -14.98
N CYS A 150 11.06 1.43 -14.12
CA CYS A 150 9.92 1.01 -13.30
C CYS A 150 9.70 2.03 -12.17
N SER A 151 8.44 2.40 -11.90
CA SER A 151 8.04 3.20 -10.74
C SER A 151 7.85 2.30 -9.51
N ILE A 152 8.81 2.31 -8.57
CA ILE A 152 8.70 1.56 -7.32
C ILE A 152 7.89 2.39 -6.31
N ILE A 153 6.65 1.98 -6.11
CA ILE A 153 5.73 2.58 -5.13
C ILE A 153 6.09 2.05 -3.74
N THR A 154 6.57 2.94 -2.87
CA THR A 154 6.67 2.74 -1.42
C THR A 154 6.20 3.99 -0.67
N GLY A 155 5.68 3.80 0.54
CA GLY A 155 5.03 4.82 1.35
C GLY A 155 6.00 5.68 2.17
N LYS A 156 5.70 6.97 2.22
CA LYS A 156 6.42 8.00 2.97
C LYS A 156 5.45 8.66 3.95
N ALA A 157 5.10 7.92 5.00
CA ALA A 157 4.10 8.29 5.99
C ALA A 157 4.39 7.60 7.33
N LEU A 158 3.85 8.12 8.43
CA LEU A 158 3.56 7.29 9.60
C LEU A 158 2.60 6.17 9.19
N GLY A 159 3.07 4.92 9.21
CA GLY A 159 2.37 3.76 8.65
C GLY A 159 3.01 3.19 7.38
N GLY A 160 3.93 3.92 6.75
CA GLY A 160 4.64 3.53 5.53
C GLY A 160 3.69 3.11 4.41
N ASP A 161 4.03 2.04 3.70
CA ASP A 161 3.24 1.45 2.62
C ASP A 161 1.79 1.15 3.02
N THR A 162 1.53 0.83 4.30
CA THR A 162 0.17 0.49 4.78
C THR A 162 -0.79 1.68 4.73
N SER A 163 -0.26 2.90 4.69
CA SER A 163 -1.00 4.16 4.53
C SER A 163 -1.42 4.46 3.09
N ILE A 164 -0.88 3.74 2.10
CA ILE A 164 -1.14 3.99 0.66
C ILE A 164 -1.56 2.78 -0.17
N ASN A 165 -1.25 1.55 0.25
CA ASN A 165 -1.40 0.32 -0.55
C ASN A 165 -2.86 -0.19 -0.71
N ASP A 166 -3.03 -1.32 -1.40
CA ASP A 166 -4.30 -2.04 -1.62
C ASP A 166 -4.96 -2.62 -0.33
N MET A 167 -4.36 -2.45 0.86
CA MET A 167 -4.82 -3.00 2.15
C MET A 167 -4.94 -4.53 2.25
N LEU A 168 -4.67 -5.27 1.18
CA LEU A 168 -4.72 -6.74 1.15
C LEU A 168 -3.81 -7.38 2.22
N PHE A 169 -4.42 -8.20 3.07
CA PHE A 169 -3.77 -8.94 4.14
C PHE A 169 -3.56 -10.41 3.72
N THR A 170 -2.30 -10.79 3.56
CA THR A 170 -1.86 -12.15 3.22
C THR A 170 -0.73 -12.56 4.15
N ARG A 171 -0.82 -13.73 4.78
CA ARG A 171 0.23 -14.28 5.66
C ARG A 171 1.43 -14.87 4.89
N GLY A 172 1.25 -15.09 3.59
CA GLY A 172 2.13 -15.95 2.79
C GLY A 172 1.90 -17.44 3.07
N HIS A 173 2.61 -18.29 2.35
CA HIS A 173 2.42 -19.73 2.43
C HIS A 173 3.35 -20.34 3.50
N PRO A 174 2.91 -21.32 4.31
CA PRO A 174 3.72 -21.93 5.37
C PRO A 174 5.15 -22.32 4.93
N ARG A 175 5.26 -22.90 3.73
CA ARG A 175 6.52 -23.29 3.08
C ARG A 175 7.53 -22.15 2.91
N ASP A 176 7.09 -20.91 2.75
CA ASP A 176 7.99 -19.75 2.62
C ASP A 176 8.93 -19.68 3.83
N TYR A 177 8.35 -19.78 5.03
CA TYR A 177 9.03 -19.72 6.32
C TYR A 177 9.81 -20.99 6.63
N ASP A 178 9.27 -22.16 6.26
CA ASP A 178 9.98 -23.43 6.44
C ASP A 178 11.26 -23.48 5.57
N ILE A 179 11.25 -22.90 4.36
CA ILE A 179 12.45 -22.70 3.53
C ILE A 179 13.51 -21.82 4.23
N TRP A 180 13.12 -20.86 5.08
CA TRP A 180 14.07 -20.07 5.86
C TRP A 180 14.72 -20.96 6.94
N SER A 181 13.91 -21.78 7.62
CA SER A 181 14.40 -22.72 8.64
C SER A 181 15.28 -23.83 8.05
N ASP A 182 14.98 -24.32 6.85
CA ASP A 182 15.82 -25.30 6.12
C ASP A 182 17.20 -24.74 5.77
N LYS A 183 17.32 -23.41 5.60
CA LYS A 183 18.61 -22.69 5.48
C LYS A 183 19.29 -22.42 6.83
N GLY A 184 18.79 -23.03 7.91
CA GLY A 184 19.38 -22.96 9.24
C GLY A 184 19.00 -21.73 10.06
N LEU A 185 18.04 -20.91 9.60
CA LEU A 185 17.51 -19.76 10.36
C LEU A 185 16.56 -20.27 11.45
N LYS A 186 17.12 -20.66 12.59
CA LYS A 186 16.40 -21.46 13.59
C LYS A 186 15.23 -20.70 14.20
N GLY A 187 14.10 -21.39 14.29
CA GLY A 187 12.85 -20.83 14.81
C GLY A 187 12.21 -19.80 13.88
N TRP A 188 12.57 -19.71 12.61
CA TRP A 188 11.86 -18.92 11.59
C TRP A 188 10.94 -19.76 10.69
N CYS A 189 10.71 -21.04 11.02
CA CYS A 189 9.70 -21.91 10.40
C CYS A 189 8.27 -21.42 10.68
N TRP A 190 7.29 -21.92 9.91
CA TRP A 190 5.88 -21.54 10.04
C TRP A 190 5.34 -21.67 11.46
N GLU A 191 5.60 -22.80 12.13
CA GLU A 191 5.18 -23.05 13.52
C GLU A 191 5.65 -21.96 14.49
N SER A 192 6.82 -21.35 14.22
CA SER A 192 7.42 -20.32 15.07
C SER A 192 7.06 -18.87 14.68
N VAL A 193 6.50 -18.64 13.49
CA VAL A 193 6.01 -17.30 13.06
C VAL A 193 4.49 -17.18 13.10
N TYR A 194 3.75 -18.28 12.93
CA TYR A 194 2.29 -18.32 12.97
C TYR A 194 1.68 -17.72 14.26
N PRO A 195 2.24 -17.89 15.47
CA PRO A 195 1.74 -17.21 16.67
C PRO A 195 1.74 -15.68 16.56
N TYR A 196 2.64 -15.09 15.78
CA TYR A 196 2.69 -13.63 15.56
C TYR A 196 1.61 -13.14 14.59
N PHE A 197 1.31 -13.91 13.54
CA PHE A 197 0.14 -13.66 12.69
C PHE A 197 -1.17 -13.71 13.48
N LYS A 198 -1.28 -14.61 14.48
CA LYS A 198 -2.41 -14.61 15.41
C LYS A 198 -2.37 -13.41 16.36
N LYS A 199 -1.20 -13.06 16.93
CA LYS A 199 -1.00 -11.93 17.88
C LYS A 199 -1.38 -10.56 17.29
N MET A 200 -1.17 -10.35 15.99
CA MET A 200 -1.51 -9.08 15.33
C MET A 200 -3.00 -8.98 14.96
N GLU A 201 -3.70 -10.08 14.72
CA GLU A 201 -4.97 -10.13 13.98
C GLU A 201 -6.24 -9.94 14.80
N ASN A 202 -7.22 -9.26 14.20
CA ASN A 202 -8.56 -9.05 14.74
C ASN A 202 -9.62 -9.17 13.63
N ALA A 203 -10.06 -10.41 13.37
CA ALA A 203 -10.77 -10.80 12.15
C ALA A 203 -12.31 -10.65 12.25
N PHE A 204 -12.84 -9.60 11.62
CA PHE A 204 -14.27 -9.35 11.41
C PHE A 204 -14.70 -9.77 9.99
N LEU A 205 -14.33 -10.98 9.57
CA LEU A 205 -14.72 -11.54 8.27
C LEU A 205 -16.21 -11.92 8.25
N HIS A 206 -16.85 -11.75 7.09
CA HIS A 206 -18.31 -11.91 6.90
C HIS A 206 -18.70 -13.03 5.93
N HIS A 207 -17.78 -13.42 5.04
CA HIS A 207 -17.96 -14.58 4.15
C HIS A 207 -17.77 -15.91 4.90
N GLU A 208 -17.82 -17.05 4.21
CA GLU A 208 -17.37 -18.31 4.80
C GLU A 208 -15.84 -18.31 4.92
N PHE A 209 -15.32 -18.63 6.11
CA PHE A 209 -13.89 -18.59 6.43
C PHE A 209 -13.50 -19.59 7.52
N ASP A 210 -12.22 -19.90 7.59
CA ASP A 210 -11.64 -20.98 8.40
C ASP A 210 -11.42 -20.50 9.85
N LYS A 211 -12.52 -20.30 10.60
CA LYS A 211 -12.55 -19.65 11.94
C LYS A 211 -11.49 -20.11 12.94
N LYS A 212 -11.00 -21.35 12.86
CA LYS A 212 -9.90 -21.90 13.67
C LYS A 212 -8.55 -21.19 13.40
N PHE A 213 -8.33 -20.77 12.16
CA PHE A 213 -7.11 -20.15 11.67
C PHE A 213 -7.07 -18.63 11.89
N HIS A 214 -8.19 -17.99 12.27
CA HIS A 214 -8.26 -16.55 12.60
C HIS A 214 -8.31 -16.25 14.11
N HIS A 215 -8.00 -15.00 14.49
CA HIS A 215 -7.92 -14.49 15.86
C HIS A 215 -8.76 -13.21 16.04
N TYR A 216 -9.01 -12.85 17.30
CA TYR A 216 -9.82 -11.71 17.71
C TYR A 216 -9.11 -11.02 18.87
N GLY A 217 -9.06 -9.68 18.86
CA GLY A 217 -8.42 -8.87 19.90
C GLY A 217 -6.99 -8.42 19.61
N GLY A 218 -6.43 -8.73 18.43
CA GLY A 218 -5.19 -8.10 17.95
C GLY A 218 -5.35 -6.61 17.58
N PRO A 219 -4.25 -5.87 17.38
CA PRO A 219 -4.27 -4.47 16.92
C PRO A 219 -4.75 -4.29 15.48
N VAL A 220 -4.47 -5.24 14.58
CA VAL A 220 -4.79 -5.14 13.14
C VAL A 220 -6.22 -5.61 12.90
N HIS A 221 -7.14 -4.65 12.74
CA HIS A 221 -8.49 -4.92 12.24
C HIS A 221 -8.44 -5.50 10.83
N LEU A 222 -9.20 -6.56 10.60
CA LEU A 222 -9.23 -7.31 9.35
C LEU A 222 -10.70 -7.61 8.98
N GLU A 223 -11.17 -7.05 7.87
CA GLU A 223 -12.54 -7.26 7.36
C GLU A 223 -12.52 -7.68 5.88
N ASN A 224 -13.65 -8.11 5.34
CA ASN A 224 -13.82 -8.17 3.88
C ASN A 224 -14.22 -6.77 3.36
N PRO A 225 -13.86 -6.36 2.12
CA PRO A 225 -14.23 -5.04 1.59
C PRO A 225 -15.74 -4.76 1.73
N PRO A 226 -16.17 -3.71 2.45
CA PRO A 226 -17.61 -3.50 2.72
C PRO A 226 -18.45 -3.14 1.48
N HIS A 227 -17.78 -2.90 0.35
CA HIS A 227 -18.37 -2.81 -0.98
C HIS A 227 -17.58 -3.71 -1.96
N SER A 228 -17.70 -5.03 -1.79
CA SER A 228 -17.66 -5.96 -2.91
C SER A 228 -19.10 -6.12 -3.43
N ASP A 229 -19.40 -5.58 -4.61
CA ASP A 229 -20.71 -5.79 -5.21
C ASP A 229 -20.80 -7.24 -5.71
N TYR A 230 -21.57 -8.05 -4.98
CA TYR A 230 -21.51 -9.52 -4.96
C TYR A 230 -21.70 -10.21 -6.32
N SER A 231 -22.23 -9.48 -7.32
CA SER A 231 -22.39 -9.90 -8.70
C SER A 231 -21.07 -10.43 -9.29
N LEU A 232 -20.03 -9.59 -9.38
CA LEU A 232 -18.80 -9.91 -10.09
C LEU A 232 -17.95 -10.96 -9.36
N ALA A 233 -17.77 -10.80 -8.05
CA ALA A 233 -17.00 -11.74 -7.24
C ALA A 233 -17.58 -13.17 -7.28
N ALA A 234 -18.91 -13.33 -7.31
CA ALA A 234 -19.54 -14.64 -7.43
C ALA A 234 -19.24 -15.31 -8.78
N HIS A 235 -19.36 -14.59 -9.90
CA HIS A 235 -19.03 -15.14 -11.23
C HIS A 235 -17.54 -15.46 -11.37
N LEU A 236 -16.65 -14.65 -10.79
CA LEU A 236 -15.20 -14.92 -10.75
C LEU A 236 -14.85 -16.19 -9.95
N LEU A 237 -15.49 -16.43 -8.80
CA LEU A 237 -15.30 -17.65 -8.03
C LEU A 237 -15.87 -18.88 -8.75
N GLN A 238 -17.05 -18.75 -9.38
CA GLN A 238 -17.64 -19.83 -10.18
C GLN A 238 -16.79 -20.14 -11.44
N ALA A 239 -16.20 -19.13 -12.07
CA ALA A 239 -15.22 -19.27 -13.14
C ALA A 239 -13.98 -20.07 -12.67
N GLY A 240 -13.47 -19.77 -11.47
CA GLY A 240 -12.40 -20.52 -10.83
C GLY A 240 -12.75 -22.01 -10.72
N HIS A 241 -13.92 -22.32 -10.17
CA HIS A 241 -14.36 -23.71 -10.01
C HIS A 241 -14.50 -24.44 -11.36
N HIS A 242 -14.96 -23.77 -12.42
CA HIS A 242 -15.01 -24.35 -13.77
C HIS A 242 -13.62 -24.73 -14.33
N ILE A 243 -12.54 -24.05 -13.92
CA ILE A 243 -11.16 -24.35 -14.33
C ILE A 243 -10.36 -25.16 -13.28
N GLY A 244 -10.99 -25.54 -12.16
CA GLY A 244 -10.35 -26.35 -11.10
C GLY A 244 -9.62 -25.54 -10.02
N LEU A 245 -9.93 -24.24 -9.88
CA LEU A 245 -9.52 -23.42 -8.74
C LEU A 245 -10.69 -23.31 -7.74
N ASP A 246 -10.61 -24.04 -6.63
CA ASP A 246 -11.65 -24.02 -5.60
C ASP A 246 -11.69 -22.69 -4.83
N THR A 247 -12.86 -22.35 -4.27
CA THR A 247 -13.03 -21.22 -3.35
C THR A 247 -12.43 -21.53 -1.98
N ILE A 248 -11.50 -20.71 -1.51
CA ILE A 248 -10.72 -20.92 -0.28
C ILE A 248 -10.63 -19.67 0.60
N ASP A 249 -10.41 -19.90 1.89
CA ASP A 249 -9.81 -18.93 2.79
C ASP A 249 -8.28 -19.07 2.69
N TYR A 250 -7.64 -18.20 1.91
CA TYR A 250 -6.20 -18.26 1.61
C TYR A 250 -5.28 -17.91 2.80
N ASN A 251 -5.83 -17.44 3.92
CA ASN A 251 -5.12 -17.31 5.19
C ASN A 251 -5.46 -18.47 6.16
N GLY A 252 -6.36 -19.36 5.76
CA GLY A 252 -6.95 -20.45 6.54
C GLY A 252 -6.19 -21.79 6.42
N LYS A 253 -6.91 -22.86 6.04
CA LYS A 253 -6.35 -24.20 5.89
C LYS A 253 -5.74 -24.44 4.51
N GLU A 254 -6.41 -24.02 3.45
CA GLU A 254 -6.00 -24.23 2.05
C GLU A 254 -5.41 -22.95 1.46
N HIS A 255 -4.38 -23.11 0.62
CA HIS A 255 -3.55 -21.98 0.15
C HIS A 255 -3.40 -21.95 -1.39
N LEU A 256 -4.16 -22.76 -2.12
CA LEU A 256 -4.28 -22.74 -3.58
C LEU A 256 -5.77 -22.70 -3.96
N GLY A 257 -6.14 -21.80 -4.87
CA GLY A 257 -7.53 -21.52 -5.24
C GLY A 257 -7.80 -20.01 -5.35
N LEU A 258 -9.09 -19.63 -5.36
CA LEU A 258 -9.55 -18.24 -5.34
C LEU A 258 -10.23 -17.90 -4.01
N GLY A 259 -10.16 -16.65 -3.55
CA GLY A 259 -10.81 -16.21 -2.33
C GLY A 259 -11.22 -14.74 -2.35
N ILE A 260 -12.22 -14.40 -1.54
CA ILE A 260 -12.64 -13.01 -1.32
C ILE A 260 -11.54 -12.28 -0.52
N PRO A 261 -11.15 -11.05 -0.91
CA PRO A 261 -10.11 -10.31 -0.21
C PRO A 261 -10.40 -10.14 1.28
N GLN A 262 -9.35 -10.25 2.08
CA GLN A 262 -9.30 -9.88 3.49
C GLN A 262 -8.37 -8.66 3.58
N VAL A 263 -8.87 -7.54 4.10
CA VAL A 263 -8.21 -6.23 4.02
C VAL A 263 -8.09 -5.55 5.39
N ILE A 264 -6.99 -4.81 5.59
CA ILE A 264 -6.76 -3.98 6.79
C ILE A 264 -7.55 -2.66 6.71
N THR A 265 -8.86 -2.77 6.64
CA THR A 265 -9.80 -1.67 6.89
C THR A 265 -10.52 -1.89 8.23
N SER A 266 -11.18 -0.87 8.73
CA SER A 266 -12.18 -1.01 9.80
C SER A 266 -13.34 -0.09 9.50
N HIS A 267 -14.54 -0.66 9.36
CA HIS A 267 -15.73 0.06 8.94
C HIS A 267 -15.48 0.81 7.62
N GLY A 268 -14.84 0.14 6.65
CA GLY A 268 -14.58 0.67 5.30
C GLY A 268 -13.52 1.77 5.21
N LYS A 269 -12.89 2.16 6.32
CA LYS A 269 -11.76 3.10 6.34
C LYS A 269 -10.44 2.33 6.47
N ARG A 270 -9.39 2.73 5.75
CA ARG A 270 -8.04 2.17 5.89
C ARG A 270 -7.59 2.17 7.35
N HIS A 271 -7.07 1.04 7.81
CA HIS A 271 -6.63 0.80 9.18
C HIS A 271 -5.13 0.42 9.19
N SER A 272 -4.30 1.41 8.84
CA SER A 272 -2.83 1.34 8.77
C SER A 272 -2.18 0.82 10.04
N VAL A 273 -0.89 0.48 9.99
CA VAL A 273 -0.16 0.13 11.23
C VAL A 273 0.03 1.34 12.16
N ALA A 274 -0.02 2.57 11.65
CA ALA A 274 0.00 3.76 12.50
C ALA A 274 -1.29 3.83 13.34
N LYS A 275 -2.44 3.55 12.73
CA LYS A 275 -3.71 3.41 13.43
C LYS A 275 -3.71 2.21 14.40
N ALA A 276 -3.31 1.03 13.93
CA ALA A 276 -3.34 -0.21 14.70
C ALA A 276 -2.37 -0.23 15.90
N TYR A 277 -1.14 0.27 15.74
CA TYR A 277 -0.08 0.14 16.74
C TYR A 277 0.33 1.46 17.41
N LEU A 278 0.41 2.57 16.68
CA LEU A 278 0.93 3.84 17.21
C LEU A 278 -0.13 4.68 17.90
N GLU A 279 -1.36 4.77 17.38
CA GLU A 279 -2.45 5.49 18.06
C GLU A 279 -2.71 4.91 19.46
N HIS A 280 -2.68 3.59 19.61
CA HIS A 280 -2.82 2.91 20.91
C HIS A 280 -1.55 2.96 21.80
N ALA A 281 -0.44 3.57 21.34
CA ALA A 281 0.81 3.68 22.09
C ALA A 281 1.29 5.13 22.33
N HIS A 282 0.87 6.12 21.52
CA HIS A 282 1.41 7.49 21.56
C HIS A 282 1.22 8.22 22.91
N HIS A 283 0.22 7.80 23.70
CA HIS A 283 -0.09 8.38 25.02
C HIS A 283 0.84 7.88 26.14
N ARG A 284 1.77 6.96 25.84
CA ARG A 284 2.73 6.41 26.81
C ARG A 284 3.91 7.39 26.96
N PRO A 285 4.23 7.87 28.17
CA PRO A 285 5.23 8.93 28.37
C PRO A 285 6.68 8.50 28.05
N ASN A 286 6.91 7.21 27.79
CA ASN A 286 8.20 6.64 27.41
C ASN A 286 8.32 6.36 25.90
N LEU A 287 7.32 6.71 25.08
CA LEU A 287 7.38 6.62 23.62
C LEU A 287 7.34 8.02 22.99
N VAL A 288 8.42 8.41 22.33
CA VAL A 288 8.50 9.63 21.52
C VAL A 288 8.40 9.24 20.04
N ILE A 289 7.52 9.89 19.30
CA ILE A 289 7.34 9.69 17.86
C ILE A 289 7.55 11.05 17.20
N ILE A 290 8.46 11.14 16.23
CA ILE A 290 8.73 12.37 15.47
C ILE A 290 8.57 12.06 13.96
N PRO A 291 7.48 12.54 13.32
CA PRO A 291 7.35 12.51 11.86
C PRO A 291 8.30 13.53 11.20
N ASN A 292 8.29 13.60 9.86
CA ASN A 292 9.08 14.54 9.07
C ASN A 292 10.58 14.57 9.46
N SER A 293 11.12 13.41 9.83
CA SER A 293 12.45 13.20 10.44
C SER A 293 13.26 12.19 9.62
N HIS A 294 14.03 12.68 8.65
CA HIS A 294 14.79 11.85 7.72
C HIS A 294 16.15 11.46 8.33
N VAL A 295 16.35 10.19 8.69
CA VAL A 295 17.63 9.69 9.22
C VAL A 295 18.68 9.58 8.12
N LEU A 296 19.84 10.22 8.34
CA LEU A 296 20.91 10.38 7.35
C LEU A 296 22.01 9.32 7.51
N GLU A 297 22.39 9.01 8.75
CA GLU A 297 23.42 8.01 9.09
C GLU A 297 23.27 7.50 10.53
N VAL A 298 23.71 6.26 10.76
CA VAL A 298 23.89 5.65 12.09
C VAL A 298 25.28 6.03 12.61
N LEU A 299 25.34 6.48 13.86
CA LEU A 299 26.58 6.91 14.50
C LEU A 299 27.36 5.69 15.00
N VAL A 300 28.23 5.12 14.16
CA VAL A 300 29.04 3.94 14.49
C VAL A 300 30.41 4.34 15.06
N SER A 301 30.73 3.81 16.24
CA SER A 301 32.04 3.97 16.89
C SER A 301 33.15 3.27 16.08
N PRO A 302 34.18 3.97 15.59
CA PRO A 302 35.26 3.33 14.82
C PRO A 302 36.14 2.42 15.68
N HIS A 303 36.12 2.57 17.02
CA HIS A 303 36.94 1.80 17.96
C HIS A 303 36.20 0.59 18.54
N THR A 304 34.94 0.76 18.95
CA THR A 304 34.15 -0.31 19.60
C THR A 304 33.18 -1.02 18.64
N LYS A 305 32.99 -0.50 17.42
CA LYS A 305 32.02 -0.98 16.42
C LYS A 305 30.57 -1.00 16.92
N GLU A 306 30.26 -0.24 17.97
CA GLU A 306 28.89 -0.04 18.45
C GLU A 306 28.21 1.09 17.66
N ALA A 307 26.94 0.89 17.28
CA ALA A 307 26.03 1.99 16.98
C ALA A 307 25.65 2.69 18.29
N SER A 308 25.95 3.99 18.40
CA SER A 308 25.69 4.81 19.58
C SER A 308 24.46 5.74 19.44
N GLY A 309 23.81 5.75 18.29
CA GLY A 309 22.76 6.69 17.97
C GLY A 309 22.57 6.91 16.46
N VAL A 310 21.83 7.94 16.09
CA VAL A 310 21.56 8.34 14.71
C VAL A 310 21.68 9.85 14.53
N LYS A 311 21.93 10.27 13.29
CA LYS A 311 21.87 11.66 12.85
C LYS A 311 20.73 11.81 11.86
N TYR A 312 19.86 12.81 12.04
CA TYR A 312 18.67 12.99 11.21
C TYR A 312 18.42 14.47 10.88
N PHE A 313 17.67 14.70 9.81
CA PHE A 313 17.20 16.01 9.38
C PHE A 313 15.72 16.17 9.71
N HIS A 314 15.38 17.30 10.32
CA HIS A 314 14.02 17.67 10.74
C HIS A 314 13.95 19.21 10.82
N ASP A 315 12.84 19.81 10.38
CA ASP A 315 12.59 21.26 10.43
C ASP A 315 13.77 22.16 10.04
N GLY A 316 14.40 21.83 8.90
CA GLY A 316 15.52 22.61 8.32
C GLY A 316 16.85 22.44 9.05
N LYS A 317 16.96 21.54 10.02
CA LYS A 317 18.14 21.36 10.89
C LYS A 317 18.57 19.90 10.95
N VAL A 318 19.81 19.69 11.36
CA VAL A 318 20.37 18.36 11.63
C VAL A 318 20.48 18.15 13.13
N TYR A 319 19.91 17.05 13.60
CA TYR A 319 19.91 16.58 14.98
C TYR A 319 20.74 15.30 15.12
N MET A 320 21.16 14.98 16.34
CA MET A 320 21.90 13.76 16.67
C MET A 320 21.38 13.21 17.99
N GLU A 321 20.75 12.03 17.94
CA GLU A 321 20.17 11.38 19.12
C GLU A 321 20.86 10.06 19.42
N LYS A 322 20.90 9.69 20.71
CA LYS A 322 21.69 8.56 21.21
C LYS A 322 20.84 7.39 21.69
N ALA A 323 21.35 6.19 21.45
CA ALA A 323 20.79 4.93 21.93
C ALA A 323 21.74 4.27 22.95
N CYS A 324 21.27 4.06 24.17
CA CYS A 324 21.99 3.35 25.23
C CYS A 324 22.08 1.84 24.96
N LYS A 325 20.97 1.24 24.47
CA LYS A 325 20.86 -0.18 24.17
C LYS A 325 21.10 -0.47 22.70
N GLU A 326 20.21 -0.04 21.80
CA GLU A 326 20.29 -0.34 20.36
C GLU A 326 19.67 0.72 19.45
N VAL A 327 20.20 0.80 18.22
CA VAL A 327 19.52 1.36 17.06
C VAL A 327 18.89 0.22 16.26
N ILE A 328 17.64 0.35 15.85
CA ILE A 328 16.95 -0.60 14.97
C ILE A 328 16.50 0.12 13.70
N LEU A 329 16.97 -0.37 12.56
CA LEU A 329 16.51 0.10 11.25
C LEU A 329 15.26 -0.69 10.83
N ALA A 330 14.19 0.03 10.50
CA ALA A 330 12.90 -0.46 10.06
C ALA A 330 12.33 0.44 8.94
N ALA A 331 13.21 0.99 8.11
CA ALA A 331 12.88 2.01 7.10
C ALA A 331 12.45 1.39 5.75
N GLY A 332 12.33 0.07 5.69
CA GLY A 332 11.96 -0.68 4.50
C GLY A 332 13.17 -1.03 3.63
N ALA A 333 13.00 -2.02 2.76
CA ALA A 333 14.07 -2.65 1.99
C ALA A 333 14.84 -1.72 1.03
N ILE A 334 14.39 -0.48 0.80
CA ILE A 334 15.10 0.53 -0.01
C ILE A 334 15.89 1.50 0.87
N ASN A 335 15.27 2.04 1.93
CA ASN A 335 15.89 3.09 2.75
C ASN A 335 16.90 2.52 3.75
N THR A 336 16.64 1.35 4.33
CA THR A 336 17.57 0.72 5.28
C THR A 336 18.95 0.41 4.68
N PRO A 337 19.09 -0.26 3.51
CA PRO A 337 20.41 -0.46 2.91
C PRO A 337 21.06 0.86 2.48
N HIS A 338 20.28 1.89 2.11
CA HIS A 338 20.78 3.23 1.82
C HIS A 338 21.45 3.84 3.06
N ILE A 339 20.73 3.88 4.19
CA ILE A 339 21.23 4.38 5.48
C ILE A 339 22.44 3.57 5.96
N LEU A 340 22.42 2.23 5.85
CA LEU A 340 23.56 1.38 6.21
C LEU A 340 24.81 1.75 5.40
N MET A 341 24.70 1.85 4.08
CA MET A 341 25.85 2.21 3.22
C MET A 341 26.38 3.61 3.54
N LEU A 342 25.52 4.61 3.72
CA LEU A 342 25.92 5.96 4.17
C LEU A 342 26.65 5.93 5.52
N SER A 343 26.24 5.04 6.43
CA SER A 343 26.88 4.77 7.73
C SER A 343 28.19 3.96 7.63
N GLY A 344 28.67 3.66 6.42
CA GLY A 344 29.88 2.86 6.19
C GLY A 344 29.68 1.34 6.34
N ILE A 345 28.44 0.85 6.33
CA ILE A 345 28.10 -0.57 6.44
C ILE A 345 27.61 -1.05 5.07
N GLY A 346 28.47 -1.75 4.33
CA GLY A 346 28.17 -2.16 2.96
C GLY A 346 29.40 -2.57 2.16
N PRO A 347 29.26 -2.76 0.83
CA PRO A 347 30.34 -3.29 0.01
C PRO A 347 31.49 -2.29 -0.10
N ARG A 348 32.71 -2.68 0.27
CA ARG A 348 33.91 -1.83 0.19
C ARG A 348 34.07 -1.12 -1.15
N GLU A 349 33.81 -1.84 -2.24
CA GLU A 349 33.91 -1.38 -3.63
C GLU A 349 32.90 -0.27 -3.99
N VAL A 350 31.83 -0.10 -3.19
CA VAL A 350 30.89 1.03 -3.28
C VAL A 350 31.35 2.18 -2.39
N LEU A 351 31.80 1.88 -1.17
CA LEU A 351 32.07 2.86 -0.12
C LEU A 351 33.40 3.60 -0.29
N GLU A 352 34.48 2.90 -0.64
CA GLU A 352 35.82 3.50 -0.76
C GLU A 352 35.93 4.52 -1.90
N PRO A 353 35.37 4.32 -3.12
CA PRO A 353 35.36 5.33 -4.19
C PRO A 353 34.60 6.60 -3.82
N LEU A 354 33.57 6.49 -2.98
CA LEU A 354 32.83 7.62 -2.41
C LEU A 354 33.53 8.24 -1.19
N GLY A 355 34.63 7.65 -0.72
CA GLY A 355 35.38 8.10 0.46
C GLY A 355 34.60 7.91 1.78
N ILE A 356 33.66 6.98 1.82
CA ILE A 356 32.92 6.62 3.04
C ILE A 356 33.78 5.60 3.82
N PRO A 357 34.15 5.87 5.09
CA PRO A 357 34.96 4.94 5.87
C PRO A 357 34.21 3.63 6.13
N VAL A 358 34.79 2.49 5.71
CA VAL A 358 34.17 1.17 5.88
C VAL A 358 34.14 0.78 7.37
N ALA A 359 32.95 0.87 7.97
CA ALA A 359 32.64 0.39 9.30
C ALA A 359 32.51 -1.14 9.32
N ALA A 360 31.78 -1.71 8.36
CA ALA A 360 31.69 -3.16 8.14
C ALA A 360 31.52 -3.47 6.65
N ASP A 361 32.24 -4.48 6.18
CA ASP A 361 32.33 -4.90 4.77
C ASP A 361 31.32 -6.02 4.53
N LEU A 362 30.13 -5.66 4.05
CA LEU A 362 28.95 -6.54 3.96
C LEU A 362 28.24 -6.37 2.62
N CYS A 363 27.52 -7.40 2.15
CA CYS A 363 26.74 -7.34 0.91
C CYS A 363 25.39 -6.59 1.09
N VAL A 364 25.42 -5.40 1.68
CA VAL A 364 24.24 -4.53 1.81
C VAL A 364 23.80 -4.07 0.43
N GLY A 365 22.49 -4.11 0.19
CA GLY A 365 21.87 -3.83 -1.11
C GLY A 365 21.94 -4.99 -2.11
N CYS A 366 22.77 -6.02 -1.88
CA CYS A 366 22.80 -7.24 -2.70
C CYS A 366 21.51 -8.06 -2.55
N PHE A 367 21.28 -9.00 -3.47
CA PHE A 367 20.13 -9.93 -3.42
C PHE A 367 18.77 -9.22 -3.35
N LEU A 368 18.66 -8.02 -3.93
CA LEU A 368 17.37 -7.36 -4.09
C LEU A 368 16.46 -8.26 -4.93
N GLN A 369 15.29 -8.61 -4.40
CA GLN A 369 14.21 -9.24 -5.17
C GLN A 369 12.93 -8.43 -4.97
N ASP A 370 12.05 -8.43 -5.96
CA ASP A 370 10.77 -7.73 -5.93
C ASP A 370 9.78 -8.51 -6.81
N GLN A 371 8.51 -8.53 -6.43
CA GLN A 371 7.47 -9.23 -7.19
C GLN A 371 7.07 -8.40 -8.40
N ILE A 372 7.01 -9.05 -9.56
CA ILE A 372 6.67 -8.44 -10.84
C ILE A 372 5.26 -8.83 -11.23
N SER A 373 4.42 -7.85 -11.58
CA SER A 373 3.04 -8.04 -12.01
C SER A 373 2.88 -7.69 -13.48
N PHE A 374 2.25 -8.57 -14.25
CA PHE A 374 1.77 -8.25 -15.59
C PHE A 374 0.31 -7.78 -15.52
N MET A 375 0.06 -6.54 -15.94
CA MET A 375 -1.26 -5.88 -15.87
C MET A 375 -2.02 -5.87 -17.20
N GLY A 376 -1.54 -6.60 -18.22
CA GLY A 376 -2.08 -6.53 -19.59
C GLY A 376 -3.36 -7.33 -19.85
N LEU A 377 -3.96 -7.95 -18.84
CA LEU A 377 -5.19 -8.73 -18.99
C LEU A 377 -6.40 -7.93 -18.49
N ASN A 378 -6.92 -7.09 -19.40
CA ASN A 378 -8.13 -6.32 -19.18
C ASN A 378 -9.29 -6.96 -19.94
N PHE A 379 -10.42 -7.16 -19.26
CA PHE A 379 -11.64 -7.72 -19.84
C PHE A 379 -12.79 -6.74 -19.63
N VAL A 380 -13.71 -6.67 -20.60
CA VAL A 380 -14.95 -5.90 -20.51
C VAL A 380 -16.15 -6.80 -20.81
N PHE A 381 -17.30 -6.43 -20.25
CA PHE A 381 -18.57 -7.08 -20.53
C PHE A 381 -19.29 -6.39 -21.69
N ASP A 382 -20.03 -7.17 -22.49
CA ASP A 382 -20.92 -6.63 -23.54
C ASP A 382 -22.31 -6.21 -23.02
N LEU A 383 -22.58 -6.45 -21.72
CA LEU A 383 -23.77 -6.01 -20.98
C LEU A 383 -23.35 -5.35 -19.65
N PRO A 384 -24.03 -4.28 -19.17
CA PRO A 384 -23.80 -3.74 -17.83
C PRO A 384 -24.22 -4.73 -16.74
N LEU A 385 -23.44 -4.86 -15.66
CA LEU A 385 -23.77 -5.75 -14.53
C LEU A 385 -25.05 -5.29 -13.81
N HIS A 386 -25.29 -3.98 -13.78
CA HIS A 386 -26.43 -3.35 -13.14
C HIS A 386 -27.79 -3.76 -13.77
N ASP A 387 -27.86 -3.81 -15.10
CA ASP A 387 -29.12 -4.05 -15.83
C ASP A 387 -29.63 -5.48 -15.61
N SER A 388 -28.73 -6.45 -15.43
CA SER A 388 -29.09 -7.83 -15.07
C SER A 388 -29.80 -7.96 -13.71
N VAL A 389 -29.71 -6.95 -12.83
CA VAL A 389 -30.49 -6.89 -11.58
C VAL A 389 -31.75 -6.04 -11.78
N HIS A 390 -31.66 -4.93 -12.51
CA HIS A 390 -32.77 -4.02 -12.71
C HIS A 390 -33.87 -4.64 -13.60
N GLU A 391 -33.55 -5.20 -14.78
CA GLU A 391 -34.55 -5.87 -15.63
C GLU A 391 -35.12 -7.14 -14.97
N THR A 392 -34.34 -7.85 -14.15
CA THR A 392 -34.72 -9.15 -13.57
C THR A 392 -35.51 -9.03 -12.25
N LEU A 393 -35.30 -7.97 -11.46
CA LEU A 393 -35.97 -7.77 -10.16
C LEU A 393 -36.73 -6.46 -10.05
N HIS A 394 -36.24 -5.34 -10.59
CA HIS A 394 -36.97 -4.08 -10.50
C HIS A 394 -38.24 -4.16 -11.35
N ASP A 395 -38.13 -4.36 -12.66
CA ASP A 395 -39.32 -4.26 -13.53
C ASP A 395 -40.40 -5.34 -13.29
N PRO A 396 -40.07 -6.60 -12.93
CA PRO A 396 -41.07 -7.62 -12.57
C PRO A 396 -41.71 -7.46 -11.19
N ILE A 397 -41.19 -6.57 -10.32
CA ILE A 397 -41.70 -6.37 -8.95
C ILE A 397 -42.21 -4.93 -8.77
N HIS A 398 -41.42 -3.93 -9.13
CA HIS A 398 -41.76 -2.52 -9.05
C HIS A 398 -42.98 -2.19 -9.91
N ASN A 399 -42.99 -2.51 -11.21
CA ASN A 399 -44.10 -2.10 -12.08
C ASN A 399 -45.46 -2.70 -11.66
N PRO A 400 -45.61 -4.02 -11.37
CA PRO A 400 -46.87 -4.59 -10.91
C PRO A 400 -47.23 -4.29 -9.43
N ILE A 401 -46.43 -3.53 -8.69
CA ILE A 401 -46.74 -3.06 -7.33
C ILE A 401 -46.94 -1.53 -7.32
N HIS A 402 -46.03 -0.77 -7.91
CA HIS A 402 -46.02 0.68 -7.92
C HIS A 402 -47.18 1.27 -8.72
N GLU A 403 -47.41 0.89 -10.00
CA GLU A 403 -48.57 1.42 -10.74
C GLU A 403 -49.92 1.15 -10.04
N PRO A 404 -50.28 -0.11 -9.68
CA PRO A 404 -51.61 -0.40 -9.12
C PRO A 404 -51.78 -0.06 -7.63
N ILE A 405 -50.73 0.34 -6.91
CA ILE A 405 -50.83 0.77 -5.51
C ILE A 405 -50.54 2.26 -5.35
N HIS A 406 -49.49 2.80 -5.99
CA HIS A 406 -49.15 4.22 -5.88
C HIS A 406 -50.21 5.10 -6.53
N ILE A 407 -50.63 4.84 -7.77
CA ILE A 407 -51.57 5.73 -8.48
C ILE A 407 -52.95 5.75 -7.76
N PRO A 408 -53.60 4.61 -7.46
CA PRO A 408 -54.94 4.60 -6.86
C PRO A 408 -55.00 4.99 -5.38
N ILE A 409 -53.86 5.26 -4.74
CA ILE A 409 -53.77 5.74 -3.35
C ILE A 409 -53.26 7.18 -3.32
N HIS A 410 -52.24 7.52 -4.12
CA HIS A 410 -51.62 8.85 -4.11
C HIS A 410 -52.53 9.91 -4.73
N GLU A 411 -53.12 9.70 -5.92
CA GLU A 411 -54.03 10.69 -6.52
C GLU A 411 -55.25 10.99 -5.61
N PRO A 412 -56.11 10.02 -5.24
CA PRO A 412 -57.36 10.31 -4.52
C PRO A 412 -57.19 10.60 -3.02
N ILE A 413 -55.97 10.56 -2.48
CA ILE A 413 -55.70 10.93 -1.08
C ILE A 413 -54.77 12.15 -1.00
N HIS A 414 -53.69 12.21 -1.76
CA HIS A 414 -52.74 13.33 -1.67
C HIS A 414 -53.35 14.61 -2.27
N GLU A 415 -53.94 14.56 -3.47
CA GLU A 415 -54.46 15.75 -4.15
C GLU A 415 -55.60 16.44 -3.35
N PRO A 416 -56.70 15.75 -2.96
CA PRO A 416 -57.82 16.38 -2.24
C PRO A 416 -57.57 16.66 -0.74
N ILE A 417 -56.40 16.26 -0.19
CA ILE A 417 -56.00 16.62 1.18
C ILE A 417 -54.91 17.69 1.16
N HIS A 418 -53.96 17.63 0.21
CA HIS A 418 -52.84 18.57 0.17
C HIS A 418 -53.26 19.95 -0.35
N GLU A 419 -54.00 20.06 -1.46
CA GLU A 419 -54.44 21.40 -1.94
C GLU A 419 -55.27 22.15 -0.88
N PRO A 420 -56.38 21.59 -0.32
CA PRO A 420 -57.30 22.37 0.52
C PRO A 420 -56.77 22.62 1.94
N ILE A 421 -55.61 22.08 2.29
CA ILE A 421 -54.93 22.30 3.58
C ILE A 421 -53.68 23.15 3.38
N HIS A 422 -52.85 22.86 2.37
CA HIS A 422 -51.59 23.57 2.16
C HIS A 422 -51.82 25.00 1.67
N GLU A 423 -52.67 25.23 0.67
CA GLU A 423 -52.88 26.56 0.08
C GLU A 423 -53.43 27.60 1.10
N PRO A 424 -54.55 27.35 1.82
CA PRO A 424 -55.12 28.32 2.77
C PRO A 424 -54.38 28.40 4.12
N ILE A 425 -53.33 27.58 4.35
CA ILE A 425 -52.46 27.68 5.53
C ILE A 425 -51.13 28.35 5.15
N HIS A 426 -50.58 28.07 3.96
CA HIS A 426 -49.27 28.56 3.57
C HIS A 426 -49.28 30.06 3.27
N GLU A 427 -50.20 30.59 2.46
CA GLU A 427 -50.26 32.04 2.18
C GLU A 427 -50.40 32.90 3.46
N PRO A 428 -51.46 32.75 4.29
CA PRO A 428 -51.72 33.67 5.41
C PRO A 428 -50.81 33.47 6.63
N ILE A 429 -49.95 32.45 6.64
CA ILE A 429 -48.98 32.21 7.72
C ILE A 429 -47.54 32.46 7.26
N HIS A 430 -47.16 32.07 6.04
CA HIS A 430 -45.78 32.17 5.59
C HIS A 430 -45.36 33.61 5.25
N GLU A 431 -46.13 34.36 4.45
CA GLU A 431 -45.80 35.75 4.13
C GLU A 431 -45.70 36.64 5.39
N PRO A 432 -46.69 36.67 6.31
CA PRO A 432 -46.67 37.61 7.44
C PRO A 432 -45.64 37.28 8.52
N ILE A 433 -45.06 36.08 8.50
CA ILE A 433 -44.00 35.66 9.42
C ILE A 433 -42.62 35.81 8.80
N HIS A 434 -42.45 35.51 7.51
CA HIS A 434 -41.12 35.46 6.89
C HIS A 434 -40.56 36.85 6.57
N ASP A 435 -41.38 37.78 6.06
CA ASP A 435 -40.92 39.14 5.68
C ASP A 435 -40.43 40.00 6.87
N PRO A 436 -41.08 40.01 8.04
CA PRO A 436 -40.60 40.78 9.20
C PRO A 436 -39.32 40.25 9.85
N LEU A 437 -38.86 39.04 9.51
CA LEU A 437 -37.72 38.38 10.17
C LEU A 437 -36.34 38.72 9.56
N HIS A 438 -36.30 39.47 8.45
CA HIS A 438 -35.04 39.97 7.85
C HIS A 438 -34.86 41.51 7.88
N PRO A 439 -34.91 42.18 9.05
CA PRO A 439 -34.35 43.53 9.18
C PRO A 439 -32.81 43.46 9.19
N HIS A 440 -32.14 44.40 8.51
CA HIS A 440 -30.68 44.50 8.58
C HIS A 440 -30.17 44.98 9.96
N VAL A 441 -28.92 44.60 10.25
CA VAL A 441 -27.97 45.18 11.25
C VAL A 441 -27.90 44.50 12.63
N ASP A 442 -26.64 44.32 13.06
CA ASP A 442 -26.03 43.69 14.24
C ASP A 442 -25.81 44.73 15.39
N PRO A 443 -25.20 44.46 16.58
CA PRO A 443 -25.18 43.31 17.51
C PRO A 443 -25.66 43.68 18.96
N ILE A 444 -25.47 42.76 19.91
CA ILE A 444 -25.38 42.95 21.39
C ILE A 444 -26.70 43.15 22.18
N ARG A 445 -26.75 42.53 23.40
CA ARG A 445 -27.75 42.68 24.51
C ARG A 445 -29.14 42.03 24.29
N VAL A 446 -29.82 41.47 25.30
CA VAL A 446 -29.41 41.09 26.67
C VAL A 446 -30.33 40.01 27.30
N PHE A 447 -29.75 39.12 28.10
CA PHE A 447 -30.25 38.43 29.32
C PHE A 447 -31.75 38.07 29.53
N ARG A 448 -31.96 36.81 29.95
CA ARG A 448 -32.94 36.29 30.95
C ARG A 448 -34.41 36.73 30.88
N HIS A 449 -35.31 35.76 30.76
CA HIS A 449 -36.26 35.22 31.77
C HIS A 449 -37.10 34.12 31.05
N GLY A 450 -37.62 33.05 31.67
CA GLY A 450 -37.50 32.56 33.04
C GLY A 450 -38.26 31.23 33.22
N LEU A 451 -37.88 30.46 34.25
CA LEU A 451 -38.58 29.28 34.82
C LEU A 451 -40.13 29.45 34.87
N ASP A 452 -40.98 28.44 34.68
CA ASP A 452 -41.11 27.20 35.47
C ASP A 452 -42.10 26.17 34.85
N ALA A 453 -41.83 24.87 35.00
CA ALA A 453 -42.82 23.77 35.13
C ALA A 453 -42.09 22.45 35.54
N ARG A 454 -42.74 21.54 36.29
CA ARG A 454 -42.07 20.36 36.90
C ARG A 454 -43.07 19.27 37.33
N ILE A 455 -42.59 18.01 37.52
CA ILE A 455 -43.28 16.82 38.12
C ILE A 455 -44.50 16.32 37.26
N SER A 456 -44.94 15.04 37.17
CA SER A 456 -44.79 13.83 38.01
C SER A 456 -44.95 12.50 37.24
N ILE A 457 -44.63 11.37 37.91
CA ILE A 457 -44.98 9.96 37.54
C ILE A 457 -45.94 9.39 38.61
N PRO A 458 -46.84 8.45 38.29
CA PRO A 458 -46.78 7.12 38.96
C PRO A 458 -47.15 5.92 38.03
N ILE A 459 -47.15 4.71 38.60
CA ILE A 459 -47.30 3.37 37.96
C ILE A 459 -48.47 2.59 38.59
N GLU A 460 -49.12 1.71 37.81
CA GLU A 460 -49.87 0.45 38.13
C GLU A 460 -50.24 -0.17 36.75
N HIS A 461 -50.68 -1.41 36.46
CA HIS A 461 -51.17 -2.68 37.10
C HIS A 461 -51.03 -3.72 35.91
N LEU A 462 -50.71 -5.03 35.89
CA LEU A 462 -50.47 -6.23 36.76
C LEU A 462 -49.39 -7.11 36.03
N GLU A 463 -48.77 -8.22 36.46
CA GLU A 463 -49.15 -9.46 37.21
C GLU A 463 -50.03 -10.47 36.41
N HIS A 464 -49.82 -11.80 36.41
CA HIS A 464 -49.09 -12.71 37.34
C HIS A 464 -48.65 -14.08 36.69
N LEU A 465 -48.08 -14.99 37.52
CA LEU A 465 -47.64 -16.40 37.33
C LEU A 465 -46.21 -16.60 36.78
N GLU A 466 -45.18 -17.12 37.51
CA GLU A 466 -45.01 -18.27 38.45
C GLU A 466 -44.89 -19.66 37.77
N GLU A 467 -44.10 -20.65 38.25
CA GLU A 467 -42.76 -20.70 38.89
C GLU A 467 -42.26 -22.20 38.87
N ASP A 468 -41.24 -22.59 39.65
CA ASP A 468 -40.87 -23.98 40.06
C ASP A 468 -40.31 -25.00 39.01
N VAL A 469 -39.40 -25.97 39.33
CA VAL A 469 -38.45 -26.16 40.46
C VAL A 469 -37.41 -27.30 40.15
N ALA A 470 -36.32 -27.40 40.95
CA ALA A 470 -35.41 -28.59 41.15
C ALA A 470 -34.42 -29.06 40.03
N TYR A 471 -33.32 -29.81 40.30
CA TYR A 471 -32.37 -29.92 41.45
C TYR A 471 -31.22 -30.94 41.10
N GLU A 472 -29.98 -30.77 41.64
CA GLU A 472 -28.90 -31.80 41.82
C GLU A 472 -28.40 -32.64 40.58
N GLU A 473 -27.33 -33.46 40.64
CA GLU A 473 -25.94 -33.26 41.15
C GLU A 473 -24.96 -34.27 40.49
N HIS A 474 -23.64 -34.11 40.75
CA HIS A 474 -22.55 -35.11 40.61
C HIS A 474 -22.21 -35.67 39.20
N LEU A 475 -20.97 -35.75 38.69
CA LEU A 475 -19.62 -36.11 39.20
C LEU A 475 -19.25 -37.60 38.98
N HIS A 476 -18.36 -37.89 38.02
CA HIS A 476 -17.29 -38.92 38.07
C HIS A 476 -16.41 -38.80 36.79
N ARG A 477 -15.19 -38.25 36.84
CA ARG A 477 -13.87 -38.83 37.23
C ARG A 477 -13.21 -39.78 36.20
N ALA A 478 -11.96 -39.49 35.87
CA ALA A 478 -11.11 -40.24 34.94
C ALA A 478 -10.20 -41.28 35.63
N ILE A 479 -9.86 -42.34 34.88
CA ILE A 479 -8.74 -43.31 35.06
C ILE A 479 -8.33 -43.66 33.61
N SER A 480 -7.20 -43.17 33.08
CA SER A 480 -5.84 -43.74 33.15
C SER A 480 -5.70 -45.16 32.56
N LEU A 481 -4.81 -45.33 31.56
CA LEU A 481 -3.64 -46.22 31.68
C LEU A 481 -2.70 -46.15 30.45
N ASP A 482 -1.47 -46.64 30.66
CA ASP A 482 -0.27 -46.49 29.83
C ASP A 482 -0.28 -47.23 28.47
N GLY A 483 0.69 -46.88 27.61
CA GLY A 483 0.93 -47.54 26.31
C GLY A 483 2.25 -47.18 25.62
N HIS A 484 3.39 -47.35 26.29
CA HIS A 484 4.71 -47.23 25.65
C HIS A 484 4.91 -48.29 24.55
N HIS A 485 5.59 -47.91 23.45
CA HIS A 485 6.56 -48.81 22.80
C HIS A 485 7.60 -48.01 21.98
N GLU A 486 8.88 -48.39 22.14
CA GLU A 486 10.00 -47.91 21.33
C GLU A 486 10.25 -48.81 20.12
N ALA A 487 10.86 -48.28 19.05
CA ALA A 487 12.20 -48.70 18.56
C ALA A 487 12.39 -48.60 17.02
N ASN A 488 13.44 -47.88 16.63
CA ASN A 488 14.46 -48.18 15.60
C ASN A 488 14.09 -48.93 14.30
N HIS A 489 14.46 -48.35 13.15
CA HIS A 489 15.55 -48.86 12.27
C HIS A 489 15.92 -47.78 11.22
N VAL A 490 17.14 -47.22 11.26
CA VAL A 490 18.38 -47.63 10.54
C VAL A 490 18.45 -47.21 9.06
N LEU A 491 19.42 -46.33 8.76
CA LEU A 491 19.85 -45.89 7.42
C LEU A 491 20.94 -46.81 6.84
N PRO A 492 21.01 -46.97 5.50
CA PRO A 492 22.23 -47.34 4.77
C PRO A 492 22.95 -46.10 4.15
N PRO A 493 24.29 -46.07 4.06
CA PRO A 493 25.07 -44.92 3.56
C PRO A 493 25.69 -45.12 2.14
N LEU A 494 26.47 -44.11 1.71
CA LEU A 494 27.50 -44.02 0.62
C LEU A 494 27.16 -42.92 -0.40
N THR A 495 27.67 -41.69 -0.31
CA THR A 495 29.04 -41.18 -0.56
C THR A 495 29.58 -41.29 -2.01
N LYS A 496 29.62 -40.14 -2.70
CA LYS A 496 30.85 -39.57 -3.31
C LYS A 496 30.60 -38.10 -3.73
N PRO A 497 31.64 -37.25 -3.84
CA PRO A 497 31.49 -35.84 -4.18
C PRO A 497 31.41 -35.63 -5.70
N MET A 498 30.79 -34.53 -6.12
CA MET A 498 31.01 -33.89 -7.41
C MET A 498 31.76 -32.58 -7.18
N GLU A 499 32.95 -32.47 -7.78
CA GLU A 499 33.68 -31.22 -7.88
C GLU A 499 33.08 -30.40 -9.03
N TYR A 500 32.78 -29.13 -8.80
CA TYR A 500 32.45 -28.18 -9.86
C TYR A 500 33.60 -27.19 -10.01
N HIS A 501 34.05 -27.00 -11.25
CA HIS A 501 35.07 -26.02 -11.58
C HIS A 501 34.48 -24.60 -11.46
N VAL A 502 35.23 -23.72 -10.79
CA VAL A 502 35.05 -22.27 -10.91
C VAL A 502 35.86 -21.82 -12.13
N GLU A 503 35.20 -21.37 -13.19
CA GLU A 503 35.88 -20.67 -14.28
C GLU A 503 35.93 -19.17 -13.97
N GLU A 504 37.10 -18.70 -13.55
CA GLU A 504 37.41 -17.27 -13.51
C GLU A 504 37.59 -16.76 -14.95
N LYS A 505 36.59 -16.03 -15.48
CA LYS A 505 36.76 -15.06 -16.59
C LYS A 505 35.47 -14.29 -16.88
N LEU A 506 35.52 -12.95 -16.71
CA LEU A 506 34.83 -11.97 -17.56
C LEU A 506 35.25 -10.52 -17.21
N PHE A 507 36.56 -10.27 -17.10
CA PHE A 507 37.14 -8.93 -16.97
C PHE A 507 38.50 -8.84 -17.69
N GLU A 508 38.46 -8.82 -19.03
CA GLU A 508 39.48 -8.23 -19.90
C GLU A 508 39.08 -8.46 -21.37
N GLU A 509 38.67 -7.39 -22.07
CA GLU A 509 39.11 -7.05 -23.44
C GLU A 509 38.29 -5.88 -24.01
N HIS A 510 38.92 -4.71 -24.15
CA HIS A 510 38.91 -3.85 -25.36
C HIS A 510 39.46 -2.45 -25.03
N SER A 511 40.77 -2.27 -25.21
CA SER A 511 41.42 -0.96 -25.30
C SER A 511 42.57 -1.04 -26.29
N GLU A 512 42.83 0.03 -27.05
CA GLU A 512 43.83 0.11 -28.15
C GLU A 512 43.47 -0.74 -29.40
N LYS A 513 43.81 -0.41 -30.67
CA LYS A 513 44.50 0.73 -31.35
C LYS A 513 44.20 0.65 -32.88
N GLU A 514 44.36 1.64 -33.77
CA GLU A 514 44.78 3.06 -33.68
C GLU A 514 44.14 3.88 -34.85
N HIS A 515 44.68 5.05 -35.19
CA HIS A 515 44.19 6.05 -36.15
C HIS A 515 44.26 5.70 -37.66
N HIS A 516 43.40 6.34 -38.47
CA HIS A 516 43.81 7.36 -39.48
C HIS A 516 42.59 8.11 -40.09
N ASN A 517 42.66 9.29 -40.73
CA ASN A 517 43.27 10.62 -40.44
C ASN A 517 42.79 11.60 -41.56
N ARG A 518 42.81 12.94 -41.34
CA ARG A 518 42.48 14.06 -42.27
C ARG A 518 40.99 14.35 -42.55
N ALA A 519 40.55 15.58 -42.85
CA ALA A 519 41.08 16.96 -42.66
C ALA A 519 40.00 18.00 -43.07
N ILE A 520 40.35 19.30 -43.08
CA ILE A 520 39.56 20.48 -43.58
C ILE A 520 38.50 21.01 -42.58
N SER A 521 38.30 22.32 -42.39
CA SER A 521 39.23 23.43 -42.07
C SER A 521 38.42 24.69 -41.66
N HIS A 522 39.01 25.52 -40.81
CA HIS A 522 38.51 26.81 -40.31
C HIS A 522 37.82 27.80 -41.30
N ASP A 523 36.66 28.33 -40.84
CA ASP A 523 36.43 29.77 -40.50
C ASP A 523 35.66 30.73 -41.47
N ARG A 524 34.95 31.67 -40.82
CA ARG A 524 34.45 33.01 -41.23
C ARG A 524 33.13 33.25 -42.02
N HIS A 525 32.08 33.51 -41.22
CA HIS A 525 31.20 34.71 -41.22
C HIS A 525 29.93 34.87 -42.10
N HIS A 526 28.96 35.50 -41.43
CA HIS A 526 27.81 36.33 -41.85
C HIS A 526 26.43 35.69 -42.15
N GLU A 527 25.43 36.44 -41.64
CA GLU A 527 23.98 36.20 -41.60
C GLU A 527 23.30 36.94 -42.80
N PRO A 528 21.96 37.06 -42.89
CA PRO A 528 20.89 36.38 -42.16
C PRO A 528 19.81 35.73 -43.08
N ASN A 529 18.94 34.92 -42.48
CA ASN A 529 17.46 34.91 -42.67
C ASN A 529 16.88 33.54 -42.30
N HIS A 530 16.23 33.44 -41.14
CA HIS A 530 15.17 32.45 -40.92
C HIS A 530 13.97 33.13 -40.26
N VAL A 531 12.85 33.08 -40.96
CA VAL A 531 11.55 33.55 -40.45
C VAL A 531 11.02 32.48 -39.49
N LEU A 532 10.69 32.88 -38.26
CA LEU A 532 9.97 32.00 -37.33
C LEU A 532 8.57 31.70 -37.89
N PRO A 533 8.08 30.45 -37.80
CA PRO A 533 6.68 30.16 -38.10
C PRO A 533 5.76 30.91 -37.12
N PRO A 534 4.49 31.20 -37.49
CA PRO A 534 3.57 31.87 -36.58
C PRO A 534 3.36 31.07 -35.30
N LEU A 535 3.26 31.78 -34.17
CA LEU A 535 2.72 31.21 -32.94
C LEU A 535 1.29 30.74 -33.24
N ILE A 536 1.03 29.45 -33.03
CA ILE A 536 -0.33 28.92 -33.01
C ILE A 536 -0.94 29.40 -31.70
N GLU A 537 -1.98 30.23 -31.79
CA GLU A 537 -2.74 30.66 -30.61
C GLU A 537 -3.29 29.41 -29.89
N PRO A 538 -3.18 29.32 -28.56
CA PRO A 538 -3.70 28.17 -27.82
C PRO A 538 -5.21 28.12 -28.03
N LYS A 539 -5.70 26.99 -28.56
CA LYS A 539 -7.13 26.71 -28.49
C LYS A 539 -7.49 26.55 -27.01
N GLU A 540 -8.41 27.38 -26.54
CA GLU A 540 -9.12 27.14 -25.28
C GLU A 540 -9.90 25.84 -25.44
N TYR A 541 -9.32 24.74 -24.95
CA TYR A 541 -10.07 23.53 -24.67
C TYR A 541 -10.88 23.81 -23.41
N HIS A 542 -12.16 24.15 -23.60
CA HIS A 542 -13.15 23.98 -22.54
C HIS A 542 -13.23 22.49 -22.20
N VAL A 543 -12.51 22.08 -21.17
CA VAL A 543 -12.78 20.84 -20.45
C VAL A 543 -14.08 21.07 -19.69
N GLU A 544 -15.11 20.29 -20.00
CA GLU A 544 -16.37 20.36 -19.27
C GLU A 544 -16.13 19.89 -17.82
N GLU A 545 -16.54 20.72 -16.84
CA GLU A 545 -16.22 20.54 -15.42
C GLU A 545 -16.84 19.26 -14.82
N ASP A 546 -17.79 18.64 -15.52
CA ASP A 546 -18.51 17.43 -15.11
C ASP A 546 -17.67 16.14 -15.14
N LEU A 547 -16.48 16.13 -15.76
CA LEU A 547 -15.63 14.93 -15.82
C LEU A 547 -14.99 14.54 -14.47
N PHE A 548 -15.12 15.37 -13.44
CA PHE A 548 -14.46 15.22 -12.13
C PHE A 548 -15.32 14.58 -11.03
N MET A 549 -16.43 13.92 -11.38
CA MET A 549 -17.29 13.20 -10.41
C MET A 549 -17.43 11.72 -10.76
N GLU A 550 -16.43 10.91 -10.38
CA GLU A 550 -16.54 9.43 -10.37
C GLU A 550 -17.59 8.91 -9.37
N HIS A 551 -18.02 9.75 -8.42
CA HIS A 551 -18.90 9.41 -7.30
C HIS A 551 -20.03 10.42 -7.06
N SER A 552 -21.20 9.95 -6.63
CA SER A 552 -22.37 10.78 -6.31
C SER A 552 -22.32 11.38 -4.89
N GLU A 553 -23.17 12.38 -4.59
CA GLU A 553 -23.32 12.87 -3.20
C GLU A 553 -23.88 11.77 -2.28
N GLU A 554 -24.67 10.84 -2.80
CA GLU A 554 -25.21 9.69 -2.06
C GLU A 554 -24.13 8.68 -1.69
N GLU A 555 -23.28 8.25 -2.64
CA GLU A 555 -22.13 7.36 -2.38
C GLU A 555 -21.17 7.98 -1.34
N LEU A 556 -20.94 9.28 -1.42
CA LEU A 556 -20.12 10.02 -0.46
C LEU A 556 -20.77 10.12 0.92
N ILE A 557 -22.10 10.28 0.99
CA ILE A 557 -22.85 10.26 2.25
C ILE A 557 -22.82 8.86 2.89
N ASP A 558 -23.02 7.80 2.11
CA ASP A 558 -23.03 6.42 2.60
C ASP A 558 -21.64 5.96 3.07
N TYR A 559 -20.59 6.40 2.37
CA TYR A 559 -19.22 6.20 2.84
C TYR A 559 -18.96 6.93 4.17
N LEU A 560 -19.33 8.21 4.27
CA LEU A 560 -19.08 9.02 5.46
C LEU A 560 -19.90 8.58 6.68
N ARG A 561 -21.11 8.02 6.47
CA ARG A 561 -22.00 7.54 7.54
C ARG A 561 -21.78 6.08 7.93
N TYR A 562 -21.50 5.20 6.96
CA TYR A 562 -21.57 3.75 7.15
C TYR A 562 -20.32 2.99 6.72
N GLY A 563 -19.35 3.63 6.06
CA GLY A 563 -18.17 2.95 5.53
C GLY A 563 -18.47 2.08 4.30
N LYS A 564 -19.52 2.41 3.54
CA LYS A 564 -20.02 1.62 2.42
C LYS A 564 -19.96 2.41 1.10
N GLY A 565 -20.40 1.78 0.01
CA GLY A 565 -20.29 2.32 -1.34
C GLY A 565 -18.86 2.19 -1.91
N PRO A 566 -18.66 2.54 -3.19
CA PRO A 566 -17.41 2.29 -3.90
C PRO A 566 -16.17 2.95 -3.28
N LEU A 567 -16.35 4.00 -2.48
CA LEU A 567 -15.27 4.66 -1.74
C LEU A 567 -14.58 3.76 -0.71
N SER A 568 -15.19 2.66 -0.24
CA SER A 568 -14.61 1.73 0.75
C SER A 568 -13.85 0.52 0.18
N THR A 569 -13.58 0.51 -1.12
CA THR A 569 -12.72 -0.50 -1.78
C THR A 569 -11.65 0.15 -2.68
N THR A 570 -10.61 -0.59 -3.07
CA THR A 570 -9.72 -0.21 -4.20
C THR A 570 -10.17 -0.82 -5.54
N GLY A 571 -11.32 -1.50 -5.54
CA GLY A 571 -11.83 -2.28 -6.67
C GLY A 571 -11.36 -3.73 -6.69
N LEU A 572 -10.56 -4.19 -5.72
CA LEU A 572 -10.16 -5.59 -5.59
C LEU A 572 -11.35 -6.47 -5.19
N GLU A 573 -11.70 -7.44 -6.05
CA GLU A 573 -12.89 -8.31 -5.90
C GLU A 573 -12.54 -9.75 -5.50
N VAL A 574 -11.46 -10.30 -6.07
CA VAL A 574 -10.99 -11.68 -5.83
C VAL A 574 -9.46 -11.72 -5.83
N VAL A 575 -8.89 -12.51 -4.92
CA VAL A 575 -7.46 -12.87 -4.90
C VAL A 575 -7.33 -14.36 -5.24
N GLY A 576 -6.41 -14.70 -6.12
CA GLY A 576 -6.08 -16.09 -6.45
C GLY A 576 -4.65 -16.46 -6.06
N PHE A 577 -4.44 -17.68 -5.59
CA PHE A 577 -3.12 -18.29 -5.43
C PHE A 577 -3.07 -19.54 -6.29
N VAL A 578 -2.27 -19.47 -7.35
CA VAL A 578 -2.25 -20.46 -8.44
C VAL A 578 -0.89 -21.12 -8.49
N LYS A 579 -0.90 -22.44 -8.68
CA LYS A 579 0.26 -23.21 -9.09
C LYS A 579 0.13 -23.55 -10.57
N THR A 580 0.90 -22.91 -11.42
CA THR A 580 0.87 -23.11 -12.87
C THR A 580 1.45 -24.47 -13.27
N ALA A 581 1.20 -24.87 -14.52
CA ALA A 581 1.85 -26.03 -15.14
C ALA A 581 3.36 -25.84 -15.38
N HIS A 582 3.92 -24.63 -15.27
CA HIS A 582 5.37 -24.38 -15.34
C HIS A 582 6.07 -24.74 -14.02
N SER A 583 5.36 -24.66 -12.88
CA SER A 583 5.90 -24.84 -11.53
C SER A 583 6.71 -26.14 -11.38
N ARG A 584 8.02 -26.01 -11.12
CA ARG A 584 8.94 -27.15 -10.94
C ARG A 584 8.89 -27.75 -9.53
N ASP A 585 8.21 -27.12 -8.56
CA ASP A 585 8.00 -27.69 -7.23
C ASP A 585 6.99 -28.86 -7.31
N ARG A 586 7.14 -29.85 -6.43
CA ARG A 586 6.26 -31.02 -6.32
C ARG A 586 5.20 -30.89 -5.23
N THR A 587 5.32 -29.91 -4.33
CA THR A 587 4.31 -29.60 -3.30
C THR A 587 3.20 -28.68 -3.86
N PRO A 588 2.04 -28.55 -3.18
CA PRO A 588 1.03 -27.53 -3.52
C PRO A 588 1.52 -26.14 -3.06
N TYR A 589 2.42 -25.54 -3.84
CA TYR A 589 3.06 -24.25 -3.57
C TYR A 589 2.81 -23.34 -4.78
N PRO A 590 2.22 -22.14 -4.60
CA PRO A 590 1.92 -21.26 -5.72
C PRO A 590 3.18 -20.65 -6.31
N ASP A 591 3.15 -20.35 -7.60
CA ASP A 591 4.17 -19.57 -8.32
C ASP A 591 3.60 -18.24 -8.85
N VAL A 592 2.27 -18.16 -8.99
CA VAL A 592 1.53 -16.97 -9.43
C VAL A 592 0.43 -16.60 -8.44
N GLN A 593 0.25 -15.31 -8.19
CA GLN A 593 -0.93 -14.73 -7.55
C GLN A 593 -1.75 -13.94 -8.57
N PHE A 594 -3.07 -14.06 -8.51
CA PHE A 594 -3.99 -13.18 -9.23
C PHE A 594 -4.53 -12.11 -8.28
N LEU A 595 -4.52 -10.84 -8.71
CA LEU A 595 -5.32 -9.78 -8.10
C LEU A 595 -6.37 -9.35 -9.12
N ILE A 596 -7.61 -9.77 -8.92
CA ILE A 596 -8.71 -9.48 -9.85
C ILE A 596 -9.44 -8.23 -9.38
N LYS A 597 -9.31 -7.16 -10.15
CA LYS A 597 -9.83 -5.83 -9.83
C LYS A 597 -10.95 -5.44 -10.80
N ARG A 598 -12.09 -4.98 -10.29
CA ARG A 598 -13.12 -4.29 -11.09
C ARG A 598 -12.49 -3.04 -11.72
N ILE A 599 -12.77 -2.82 -13.00
CA ILE A 599 -12.37 -1.60 -13.73
C ILE A 599 -13.58 -1.03 -14.48
N LYS A 600 -13.60 0.29 -14.63
CA LYS A 600 -14.42 0.98 -15.63
C LYS A 600 -13.50 1.41 -16.75
N TYR A 601 -13.84 1.09 -18.00
CA TYR A 601 -13.16 1.62 -19.18
C TYR A 601 -13.71 3.03 -19.50
N PRO A 602 -12.90 3.98 -19.99
CA PRO A 602 -11.44 3.92 -20.19
C PRO A 602 -10.65 3.83 -18.88
N ALA A 603 -9.74 2.86 -18.79
CA ALA A 603 -9.13 2.43 -17.52
C ALA A 603 -7.95 3.31 -17.02
N CYS A 604 -7.90 4.60 -17.40
CA CYS A 604 -6.76 5.50 -17.13
C CYS A 604 -6.30 5.49 -15.66
N HIS A 605 -7.26 5.51 -14.73
CA HIS A 605 -7.01 5.65 -13.29
C HIS A 605 -6.28 4.42 -12.71
N HIS A 606 -6.44 3.25 -13.35
CA HIS A 606 -5.80 1.99 -12.95
C HIS A 606 -4.28 1.97 -13.23
N PHE A 607 -3.81 2.76 -14.20
CA PHE A 607 -2.40 2.81 -14.61
C PHE A 607 -1.63 4.03 -14.07
N ARG A 608 -2.29 4.86 -13.24
CA ARG A 608 -1.75 6.10 -12.67
C ARG A 608 -0.52 5.83 -11.79
N GLY A 609 0.55 6.62 -11.99
CA GLY A 609 1.77 6.55 -11.17
C GLY A 609 2.77 5.45 -11.56
N LEU A 610 2.44 4.56 -12.49
CA LEU A 610 3.28 3.41 -12.88
C LEU A 610 4.41 3.74 -13.89
N ASN A 611 4.50 5.01 -14.33
CA ASN A 611 5.49 5.53 -15.29
C ASN A 611 5.38 4.98 -16.74
N PHE A 612 4.18 4.53 -17.16
CA PHE A 612 3.90 4.18 -18.55
C PHE A 612 4.20 5.35 -19.52
N ARG A 613 4.73 5.04 -20.71
CA ARG A 613 4.91 6.05 -21.76
C ARG A 613 3.54 6.60 -22.22
N PRO A 614 3.45 7.88 -22.65
CA PRO A 614 2.19 8.47 -23.10
C PRO A 614 1.51 7.71 -24.24
N ASP A 615 2.26 7.14 -25.20
CA ASP A 615 1.68 6.38 -26.32
C ASP A 615 0.93 5.13 -25.87
N LEU A 616 1.41 4.46 -24.82
CA LEU A 616 0.81 3.26 -24.26
C LEU A 616 -0.25 3.60 -23.20
N HIS A 617 0.02 4.55 -22.31
CA HIS A 617 -0.97 5.08 -21.36
C HIS A 617 -2.26 5.53 -22.07
N ASP A 618 -2.10 6.23 -23.19
CA ASP A 618 -3.21 6.67 -24.02
C ASP A 618 -4.05 5.52 -24.61
N SER A 619 -3.51 4.31 -24.84
CA SER A 619 -4.29 3.23 -25.49
C SER A 619 -5.42 2.77 -24.57
N PHE A 620 -5.11 2.55 -23.30
CA PHE A 620 -6.08 2.25 -22.23
C PHE A 620 -7.14 3.37 -22.10
N CYS A 621 -6.73 4.62 -22.39
CA CYS A 621 -7.58 5.81 -22.27
C CYS A 621 -8.47 6.11 -23.48
N LYS A 622 -8.21 5.57 -24.68
CA LYS A 622 -8.87 6.00 -25.94
C LYS A 622 -10.26 5.40 -26.19
N HIS A 623 -10.82 4.64 -25.26
CA HIS A 623 -12.18 4.09 -25.36
C HIS A 623 -13.24 5.16 -25.03
N HIS A 624 -14.08 5.51 -26.02
CA HIS A 624 -15.05 6.62 -25.95
C HIS A 624 -16.43 6.25 -25.36
N GLN A 625 -16.64 4.99 -24.97
CA GLN A 625 -17.87 4.53 -24.31
C GLN A 625 -17.49 3.89 -22.97
N PRO A 626 -18.20 4.23 -21.87
CA PRO A 626 -17.97 3.58 -20.59
C PRO A 626 -18.41 2.12 -20.66
N LEU A 627 -17.51 1.21 -20.29
CA LEU A 627 -17.79 -0.22 -20.17
C LEU A 627 -17.34 -0.72 -18.79
N GLU A 628 -18.13 -1.61 -18.19
CA GLU A 628 -17.73 -2.32 -16.99
C GLU A 628 -16.85 -3.53 -17.35
N GLY A 629 -15.96 -3.90 -16.43
CA GLY A 629 -14.98 -4.95 -16.69
C GLY A 629 -14.14 -5.32 -15.47
N PHE A 630 -13.12 -6.13 -15.70
CA PHE A 630 -12.13 -6.54 -14.71
C PHE A 630 -10.72 -6.62 -15.30
N ASN A 631 -9.72 -6.24 -14.51
CA ASN A 631 -8.32 -6.55 -14.74
C ASN A 631 -7.95 -7.82 -13.97
N VAL A 632 -7.09 -8.67 -14.54
CA VAL A 632 -6.41 -9.75 -13.83
C VAL A 632 -4.92 -9.41 -13.77
N GLU A 633 -4.46 -8.86 -12.65
CA GLU A 633 -3.02 -8.70 -12.40
C GLU A 633 -2.40 -10.09 -12.20
N VAL A 634 -1.43 -10.48 -13.03
CA VAL A 634 -0.69 -11.74 -12.91
C VAL A 634 0.64 -11.46 -12.22
N VAL A 635 0.73 -11.78 -10.92
CA VAL A 635 1.88 -11.47 -10.06
C VAL A 635 2.78 -12.70 -9.91
N LEU A 636 4.06 -12.55 -10.26
CA LEU A 636 5.13 -13.53 -10.03
C LEU A 636 5.55 -13.52 -8.55
N LEU A 637 5.32 -14.63 -7.84
CA LEU A 637 5.55 -14.71 -6.39
C LEU A 637 7.01 -14.97 -6.00
N HIS A 638 7.68 -15.85 -6.73
CA HIS A 638 9.01 -16.36 -6.39
C HIS A 638 10.02 -16.13 -7.54
N PRO A 639 10.34 -14.86 -7.85
CA PRO A 639 11.26 -14.52 -8.94
C PRO A 639 12.64 -15.17 -8.72
N VAL A 640 13.20 -15.69 -9.82
CA VAL A 640 14.57 -16.15 -9.95
C VAL A 640 15.52 -14.95 -10.10
N SER A 641 15.05 -13.89 -10.80
CA SER A 641 15.80 -12.65 -10.99
C SER A 641 16.21 -11.97 -9.68
N ARG A 642 17.44 -11.43 -9.67
CA ARG A 642 18.12 -10.89 -8.49
C ARG A 642 18.95 -9.66 -8.83
N GLY A 643 18.63 -8.58 -8.15
CA GLY A 643 19.20 -7.26 -8.36
C GLY A 643 20.19 -6.79 -7.31
N LEU A 644 20.51 -5.50 -7.43
CA LEU A 644 21.39 -4.74 -6.55
C LEU A 644 20.78 -3.35 -6.31
N LEU A 645 20.81 -2.91 -5.06
CA LEU A 645 20.66 -1.51 -4.65
C LEU A 645 22.04 -0.99 -4.24
N THR A 646 22.43 0.18 -4.74
CA THR A 646 23.71 0.80 -4.39
C THR A 646 23.57 2.32 -4.25
N LEU A 647 24.59 2.99 -3.71
CA LEU A 647 24.61 4.44 -3.60
C LEU A 647 24.65 5.11 -4.99
N HIS A 648 24.02 6.29 -5.11
CA HIS A 648 24.30 7.19 -6.23
C HIS A 648 25.58 7.99 -5.93
N ASP A 649 25.61 8.66 -4.78
CA ASP A 649 26.78 9.36 -4.24
C ASP A 649 26.75 9.37 -2.69
N ARG A 650 27.03 10.50 -2.04
CA ARG A 650 27.06 10.64 -0.57
C ARG A 650 25.89 11.46 0.00
N ASP A 651 25.11 12.13 -0.82
CA ASP A 651 24.01 12.96 -0.34
C ASP A 651 22.84 12.07 0.10
N PRO A 652 22.44 12.09 1.40
CA PRO A 652 21.35 11.26 1.90
C PRO A 652 19.99 11.57 1.25
N PHE A 653 19.83 12.74 0.61
CA PHE A 653 18.59 13.12 -0.06
C PHE A 653 18.52 12.68 -1.53
N HIS A 654 19.62 12.20 -2.12
CA HIS A 654 19.60 11.58 -3.45
C HIS A 654 19.04 10.15 -3.38
N GLN A 655 18.23 9.75 -4.37
CA GLN A 655 17.70 8.39 -4.43
C GLN A 655 18.84 7.36 -4.67
N PRO A 656 18.82 6.19 -4.02
CA PRO A 656 19.77 5.13 -4.32
C PRO A 656 19.56 4.58 -5.74
N ARG A 657 20.61 3.99 -6.31
CA ARG A 657 20.55 3.32 -7.61
C ARG A 657 19.96 1.93 -7.42
N ILE A 658 18.66 1.79 -7.71
CA ILE A 658 17.92 0.53 -7.59
C ILE A 658 17.89 -0.19 -8.94
N ASN A 659 18.37 -1.43 -8.99
CA ASN A 659 18.32 -2.27 -10.19
C ASN A 659 17.85 -3.69 -9.82
N PRO A 660 16.57 -4.06 -10.03
CA PRO A 660 16.10 -5.41 -9.73
C PRO A 660 16.59 -6.48 -10.72
N GLU A 661 17.08 -6.10 -11.91
CA GLU A 661 17.34 -7.03 -13.03
C GLU A 661 16.08 -7.90 -13.32
N ALA A 662 14.90 -7.28 -13.21
CA ALA A 662 13.60 -7.96 -13.23
C ALA A 662 13.36 -8.67 -14.57
N LEU A 663 12.96 -9.95 -14.52
CA LEU A 663 12.77 -10.81 -15.69
C LEU A 663 14.05 -10.99 -16.54
N ASN A 664 15.24 -10.83 -15.95
CA ASN A 664 16.56 -11.02 -16.59
C ASN A 664 17.30 -12.24 -15.99
N ASP A 665 16.60 -13.36 -15.87
CA ASP A 665 17.10 -14.62 -15.34
C ASP A 665 17.54 -15.61 -16.45
N GLU A 666 18.28 -16.65 -16.08
CA GLU A 666 18.71 -17.71 -17.01
C GLU A 666 17.50 -18.59 -17.40
N ASP A 667 17.42 -18.99 -18.67
CA ASP A 667 16.31 -19.76 -19.27
C ASP A 667 14.93 -19.07 -19.27
N ASP A 668 14.84 -17.73 -19.05
CA ASP A 668 13.57 -16.95 -19.09
C ASP A 668 12.48 -17.46 -18.10
N ILE A 669 12.85 -18.10 -16.99
CA ILE A 669 11.93 -18.81 -16.09
C ILE A 669 10.90 -17.86 -15.48
N ASP A 670 11.28 -16.63 -15.11
CA ASP A 670 10.34 -15.63 -14.60
C ASP A 670 9.28 -15.24 -15.65
N VAL A 671 9.68 -15.16 -16.93
CA VAL A 671 8.78 -14.83 -18.05
C VAL A 671 7.86 -15.99 -18.41
N GLU A 672 8.39 -17.21 -18.45
CA GLU A 672 7.58 -18.41 -18.74
C GLU A 672 6.59 -18.72 -17.60
N THR A 673 6.93 -18.37 -16.36
CA THR A 673 6.01 -18.47 -15.21
C THR A 673 4.87 -17.45 -15.32
N LEU A 674 5.17 -16.20 -15.69
CA LEU A 674 4.16 -15.18 -15.98
C LEU A 674 3.27 -15.57 -17.19
N LEU A 675 3.86 -16.13 -18.25
CA LEU A 675 3.12 -16.64 -19.42
C LEU A 675 2.17 -17.78 -19.03
N ALA A 676 2.61 -18.72 -18.19
CA ALA A 676 1.74 -19.77 -17.67
C ALA A 676 0.59 -19.19 -16.83
N GLY A 677 0.86 -18.17 -16.01
CA GLY A 677 -0.18 -17.41 -15.30
C GLY A 677 -1.17 -16.70 -16.23
N VAL A 678 -0.69 -16.12 -17.34
CA VAL A 678 -1.54 -15.52 -18.40
C VAL A 678 -2.47 -16.57 -19.02
N HIS A 679 -1.98 -17.77 -19.32
CA HIS A 679 -2.85 -18.84 -19.85
C HIS A 679 -3.92 -19.29 -18.85
N GLU A 680 -3.62 -19.38 -17.54
CA GLU A 680 -4.65 -19.71 -16.54
C GLU A 680 -5.69 -18.56 -16.39
N ALA A 681 -5.26 -17.30 -16.49
CA ALA A 681 -6.15 -16.14 -16.44
C ALA A 681 -7.05 -16.02 -17.70
N LEU A 682 -6.55 -16.39 -18.88
CA LEU A 682 -7.36 -16.46 -20.10
C LEU A 682 -8.43 -17.58 -20.00
N LYS A 683 -8.07 -18.77 -19.51
CA LYS A 683 -9.04 -19.85 -19.25
C LYS A 683 -10.14 -19.45 -18.26
N LEU A 684 -9.79 -18.65 -17.25
CA LEU A 684 -10.76 -18.11 -16.28
C LEU A 684 -11.83 -17.28 -17.01
N ALA A 685 -11.40 -16.31 -17.83
CA ALA A 685 -12.27 -15.44 -18.62
C ALA A 685 -13.10 -16.19 -19.69
N GLU A 686 -12.54 -17.25 -20.30
CA GLU A 686 -13.23 -18.12 -21.26
C GLU A 686 -14.23 -19.09 -20.60
N SER A 687 -14.29 -19.17 -19.26
CA SER A 687 -15.19 -20.08 -18.57
C SER A 687 -16.68 -19.69 -18.73
N PRO A 688 -17.63 -20.64 -18.62
CA PRO A 688 -19.06 -20.35 -18.81
C PRO A 688 -19.60 -19.19 -17.97
N ALA A 689 -19.16 -19.06 -16.72
CA ALA A 689 -19.66 -18.04 -15.79
C ALA A 689 -19.29 -16.60 -16.19
N LEU A 690 -18.21 -16.40 -16.95
CA LEU A 690 -17.83 -15.07 -17.47
C LEU A 690 -18.23 -14.91 -18.94
N HIS A 691 -18.29 -16.00 -19.71
CA HIS A 691 -18.85 -16.00 -21.05
C HIS A 691 -20.35 -15.63 -21.06
N GLU A 692 -21.12 -16.05 -20.05
CA GLU A 692 -22.53 -15.66 -19.87
C GLU A 692 -22.72 -14.15 -19.61
N LEU A 693 -21.71 -13.47 -19.06
CA LEU A 693 -21.68 -12.00 -18.92
C LEU A 693 -21.17 -11.29 -20.20
N GLY A 694 -20.85 -12.02 -21.26
CA GLY A 694 -20.21 -11.46 -22.46
C GLY A 694 -18.80 -10.93 -22.18
N ALA A 695 -18.05 -11.53 -21.25
CA ALA A 695 -16.68 -11.13 -20.97
C ALA A 695 -15.78 -11.35 -22.19
N ARG A 696 -15.06 -10.31 -22.61
CA ARG A 696 -14.07 -10.38 -23.70
C ARG A 696 -12.81 -9.58 -23.37
N LEU A 697 -11.67 -10.11 -23.82
CA LEU A 697 -10.36 -9.47 -23.70
C LEU A 697 -10.33 -8.16 -24.49
N VAL A 698 -9.81 -7.10 -23.88
CA VAL A 698 -9.44 -5.87 -24.58
C VAL A 698 -8.02 -6.05 -25.13
N HIS A 699 -7.92 -6.10 -26.46
CA HIS A 699 -6.64 -6.25 -27.16
C HIS A 699 -5.87 -4.91 -27.18
N GLU A 700 -5.33 -4.55 -26.02
CA GLU A 700 -4.46 -3.38 -25.83
C GLU A 700 -3.17 -3.54 -26.64
N ARG A 701 -2.97 -2.69 -27.64
CA ARG A 701 -1.84 -2.83 -28.57
C ARG A 701 -0.57 -2.17 -28.04
N VAL A 702 0.32 -2.99 -27.50
CA VAL A 702 1.75 -2.65 -27.37
C VAL A 702 2.36 -2.54 -28.77
N PRO A 703 2.80 -1.35 -29.24
CA PRO A 703 3.24 -1.16 -30.63
C PRO A 703 4.44 -2.03 -31.02
N GLU A 704 5.35 -2.29 -30.07
CA GLU A 704 6.50 -3.16 -30.26
C GLU A 704 6.16 -4.66 -30.38
N CYS A 705 4.92 -5.06 -30.05
CA CYS A 705 4.47 -6.45 -30.04
C CYS A 705 3.37 -6.74 -31.08
N ASP A 706 2.90 -5.76 -31.87
CA ASP A 706 1.81 -5.95 -32.86
C ASP A 706 2.29 -6.75 -34.09
N LEU A 707 2.46 -8.06 -33.92
CA LEU A 707 2.78 -9.05 -34.95
C LEU A 707 1.55 -9.46 -35.79
N GLY A 708 0.36 -8.96 -35.46
CA GLY A 708 -0.91 -9.36 -36.08
C GLY A 708 -1.52 -10.67 -35.53
N HIS A 709 -0.97 -11.24 -34.45
CA HIS A 709 -1.51 -12.38 -33.71
C HIS A 709 -1.28 -12.24 -32.19
N PHE A 710 -2.07 -12.97 -31.39
CA PHE A 710 -2.09 -12.91 -29.92
C PHE A 710 -1.70 -14.27 -29.31
N ASP A 711 -0.59 -14.83 -29.77
CA ASP A 711 -0.01 -16.10 -29.34
C ASP A 711 1.11 -15.89 -28.30
N ASP A 712 1.80 -16.97 -27.92
CA ASP A 712 2.83 -16.94 -26.89
C ASP A 712 4.03 -16.02 -27.22
N GLU A 713 4.29 -15.68 -28.49
CA GLU A 713 5.31 -14.69 -28.86
C GLU A 713 4.83 -13.27 -28.53
N TYR A 714 3.58 -12.95 -28.88
CA TYR A 714 2.91 -11.71 -28.44
C TYR A 714 2.93 -11.60 -26.91
N TRP A 715 2.52 -12.63 -26.17
CA TRP A 715 2.43 -12.56 -24.71
C TRP A 715 3.79 -12.42 -24.04
N ARG A 716 4.84 -13.13 -24.51
CA ARG A 716 6.24 -12.91 -24.05
C ARG A 716 6.76 -11.51 -24.31
N CYS A 717 6.31 -10.86 -25.39
CA CYS A 717 6.64 -9.47 -25.68
C CYS A 717 5.85 -8.51 -24.77
N ALA A 718 4.53 -8.72 -24.63
CA ALA A 718 3.64 -7.89 -23.84
C ALA A 718 4.02 -7.91 -22.34
N ILE A 719 4.37 -9.07 -21.78
CA ILE A 719 4.90 -9.21 -20.41
C ILE A 719 6.07 -8.24 -20.19
N ARG A 720 7.10 -8.30 -21.05
CA ARG A 720 8.29 -7.46 -20.89
C ARG A 720 8.02 -5.95 -21.02
N HIS A 721 6.98 -5.54 -21.74
CA HIS A 721 6.61 -4.13 -21.90
C HIS A 721 5.65 -3.63 -20.80
N MET A 722 4.67 -4.43 -20.40
CA MET A 722 3.58 -4.01 -19.48
C MET A 722 3.75 -4.51 -18.05
N SER A 723 4.79 -5.29 -17.74
CA SER A 723 5.08 -5.67 -16.36
C SER A 723 5.58 -4.50 -15.52
N VAL A 724 5.10 -4.44 -14.28
CA VAL A 724 5.46 -3.47 -13.24
C VAL A 724 5.99 -4.16 -11.98
N THR A 725 6.73 -3.40 -11.18
CA THR A 725 7.02 -3.69 -9.76
C THR A 725 5.74 -3.67 -8.93
N LYS A 726 5.60 -4.56 -7.95
CA LYS A 726 4.57 -4.45 -6.90
C LYS A 726 5.05 -3.72 -5.63
N GLY A 727 6.32 -3.30 -5.56
CA GLY A 727 6.92 -2.65 -4.39
C GLY A 727 7.25 -3.61 -3.25
N ASN A 728 7.08 -4.92 -3.48
CA ASN A 728 7.34 -5.98 -2.50
C ASN A 728 8.84 -6.32 -2.48
N VAL A 729 9.67 -5.30 -2.23
CA VAL A 729 11.14 -5.38 -2.27
C VAL A 729 11.68 -6.08 -1.01
N ILE A 730 12.60 -7.04 -1.20
CA ILE A 730 13.21 -7.84 -0.13
C ILE A 730 14.73 -8.04 -0.33
N GLY A 731 15.39 -8.66 0.65
CA GLY A 731 16.71 -9.27 0.52
C GLY A 731 17.92 -8.33 0.63
N THR A 732 17.71 -7.02 0.53
CA THR A 732 18.77 -6.00 0.56
C THR A 732 19.55 -5.89 1.88
N SER A 733 19.00 -6.43 2.97
CA SER A 733 19.64 -6.57 4.28
C SER A 733 19.51 -8.01 4.79
N ARG A 734 19.58 -8.99 3.86
CA ARG A 734 19.18 -10.39 4.07
C ARG A 734 19.72 -11.03 5.35
N MET A 735 18.79 -11.65 6.07
CA MET A 735 19.04 -12.57 7.17
C MET A 735 19.59 -13.89 6.62
N ALA A 736 20.81 -14.26 7.02
CA ALA A 736 21.42 -15.52 6.64
C ALA A 736 22.49 -15.94 7.65
N SER A 737 22.93 -17.20 7.60
CA SER A 737 24.17 -17.59 8.27
C SER A 737 25.35 -16.84 7.66
N MET A 738 26.31 -16.37 8.48
CA MET A 738 27.48 -15.61 8.00
C MET A 738 28.37 -16.36 6.98
N MET A 739 28.15 -17.66 6.81
CA MET A 739 28.80 -18.48 5.77
C MET A 739 28.09 -18.45 4.41
N GLU A 740 26.86 -17.91 4.31
CA GLU A 740 26.14 -17.75 3.05
C GLU A 740 26.49 -16.43 2.35
N LYS A 741 26.61 -16.48 1.01
CA LYS A 741 26.73 -15.27 0.18
C LYS A 741 25.45 -14.42 0.34
N GLY A 742 25.63 -13.17 0.77
CA GLY A 742 24.54 -12.20 0.98
C GLY A 742 24.11 -12.00 2.43
N ALA A 743 24.79 -12.58 3.42
CA ALA A 743 24.48 -12.35 4.83
C ALA A 743 24.77 -10.91 5.25
N VAL A 744 23.76 -10.21 5.79
CA VAL A 744 23.89 -8.86 6.39
C VAL A 744 23.49 -8.89 7.87
N VAL A 745 22.42 -9.61 8.22
CA VAL A 745 22.01 -9.84 9.61
C VAL A 745 21.97 -11.32 9.99
N ASP A 746 22.14 -11.60 11.29
CA ASP A 746 21.98 -12.94 11.86
C ASP A 746 20.50 -13.31 12.10
N GLN A 747 20.26 -14.55 12.55
CA GLN A 747 18.90 -15.06 12.86
C GLN A 747 18.19 -14.35 14.03
N GLU A 748 18.90 -13.52 14.80
CA GLU A 748 18.33 -12.65 15.84
C GLU A 748 18.32 -11.17 15.38
N LEU A 749 18.43 -10.95 14.06
CA LEU A 749 18.34 -9.66 13.34
C LEU A 749 19.49 -8.66 13.58
N ARG A 750 20.61 -9.10 14.19
CA ARG A 750 21.77 -8.23 14.46
C ARG A 750 22.66 -8.10 13.23
N VAL A 751 23.10 -6.86 12.94
CA VAL A 751 24.02 -6.58 11.81
C VAL A 751 25.40 -7.17 12.07
N TYR A 752 25.94 -7.89 11.09
CA TYR A 752 27.25 -8.52 11.24
C TYR A 752 28.38 -7.50 11.38
N GLY A 753 29.24 -7.66 12.39
CA GLY A 753 30.39 -6.78 12.62
C GLY A 753 30.07 -5.39 13.21
N VAL A 754 28.80 -5.09 13.51
CA VAL A 754 28.38 -3.85 14.19
C VAL A 754 27.50 -4.19 15.39
N HIS A 755 27.97 -3.85 16.58
CA HIS A 755 27.24 -4.06 17.82
C HIS A 755 26.14 -3.02 18.02
N LYS A 756 25.10 -3.36 18.80
CA LYS A 756 23.95 -2.47 19.10
C LYS A 756 23.14 -2.01 17.89
N LEU A 757 23.19 -2.76 16.78
CA LEU A 757 22.47 -2.45 15.54
C LEU A 757 21.69 -3.66 15.03
N ARG A 758 20.39 -3.48 14.76
CA ARG A 758 19.53 -4.47 14.07
C ARG A 758 18.88 -3.89 12.83
N VAL A 759 18.46 -4.79 11.93
CA VAL A 759 17.48 -4.48 10.87
C VAL A 759 16.24 -5.33 11.11
N ALA A 760 15.06 -4.71 11.09
CA ALA A 760 13.78 -5.36 11.29
C ALA A 760 12.75 -4.81 10.29
N ASP A 761 12.95 -5.08 9.00
CA ASP A 761 12.05 -4.74 7.90
C ASP A 761 12.12 -5.79 6.78
N ALA A 762 11.36 -5.62 5.71
CA ALA A 762 11.32 -6.50 4.54
C ALA A 762 12.71 -6.76 3.91
N GLY A 763 13.69 -5.89 4.13
CA GLY A 763 15.07 -6.07 3.65
C GLY A 763 15.74 -7.33 4.21
N VAL A 764 15.31 -7.84 5.38
CA VAL A 764 15.88 -9.07 5.96
C VAL A 764 15.34 -10.36 5.33
N ILE A 765 14.21 -10.29 4.62
CA ILE A 765 13.52 -11.46 4.06
C ILE A 765 14.44 -12.18 3.06
N PRO A 766 14.78 -13.47 3.27
CA PRO A 766 15.89 -14.10 2.56
C PRO A 766 15.55 -14.72 1.20
N ASN A 767 14.26 -14.85 0.85
CA ASN A 767 13.77 -15.44 -0.41
C ASN A 767 12.40 -14.85 -0.76
N GLY A 768 11.98 -14.94 -2.03
CA GLY A 768 10.64 -14.53 -2.47
C GLY A 768 9.50 -15.19 -1.67
N MET A 769 8.44 -14.41 -1.42
CA MET A 769 7.28 -14.75 -0.58
C MET A 769 6.04 -15.04 -1.43
N SER A 770 5.15 -15.90 -0.93
CA SER A 770 3.79 -15.95 -1.44
C SER A 770 3.00 -14.73 -0.96
N GLY A 771 2.27 -14.05 -1.85
CA GLY A 771 1.43 -12.90 -1.50
C GLY A 771 2.22 -11.63 -1.12
N ASN A 772 1.51 -10.70 -0.49
CA ASN A 772 1.94 -9.34 -0.16
C ASN A 772 2.71 -9.29 1.18
N LEU A 773 3.73 -8.43 1.27
CA LEU A 773 4.68 -8.42 2.40
C LEU A 773 4.18 -7.77 3.69
N MET A 774 3.04 -7.09 3.68
CA MET A 774 2.55 -6.28 4.80
C MET A 774 2.48 -7.07 6.12
N ALA A 775 1.77 -8.19 6.16
CA ALA A 775 1.68 -9.01 7.38
C ALA A 775 3.01 -9.70 7.73
N PRO A 776 3.78 -10.27 6.78
CA PRO A 776 5.16 -10.73 7.03
C PRO A 776 6.07 -9.67 7.69
N GLU A 777 5.97 -8.40 7.31
CA GLU A 777 6.78 -7.32 7.88
C GLU A 777 6.29 -6.92 9.29
N ILE A 778 4.98 -6.87 9.53
CA ILE A 778 4.44 -6.71 10.90
C ILE A 778 4.90 -7.88 11.80
N MET A 779 4.94 -9.11 11.28
CA MET A 779 5.44 -10.29 11.99
C MET A 779 6.91 -10.14 12.36
N ILE A 780 7.75 -9.63 11.44
CA ILE A 780 9.16 -9.32 11.72
C ILE A 780 9.27 -8.29 12.85
N GLY A 781 8.47 -7.21 12.85
CA GLY A 781 8.46 -6.20 13.91
C GLY A 781 8.01 -6.73 15.28
N GLU A 782 6.89 -7.45 15.33
CA GLU A 782 6.36 -8.11 16.53
C GLU A 782 7.36 -9.09 17.15
N ARG A 783 8.07 -9.84 16.31
CA ARG A 783 9.07 -10.84 16.71
C ARG A 783 10.41 -10.21 17.09
N ALA A 784 10.84 -9.16 16.40
CA ALA A 784 12.01 -8.37 16.76
C ALA A 784 11.86 -7.77 18.16
N ALA A 785 10.67 -7.29 18.52
CA ALA A 785 10.39 -6.81 19.87
C ALA A 785 10.58 -7.91 20.94
N ASP A 786 10.11 -9.14 20.70
CA ASP A 786 10.30 -10.25 21.63
C ASP A 786 11.77 -10.71 21.72
N LEU A 787 12.52 -10.66 20.61
CA LEU A 787 13.97 -10.93 20.57
C LEU A 787 14.76 -9.90 21.39
N ILE A 788 14.47 -8.61 21.21
CA ILE A 788 15.08 -7.50 21.96
C ILE A 788 14.71 -7.59 23.44
N LYS A 789 13.43 -7.90 23.76
CA LYS A 789 13.00 -8.12 25.14
C LYS A 789 13.75 -9.27 25.81
N LYS A 790 13.90 -10.40 25.12
CA LYS A 790 14.69 -11.56 25.58
C LYS A 790 16.16 -11.20 25.84
N GLU A 791 16.76 -10.27 25.09
CA GLU A 791 18.16 -9.86 25.28
C GLU A 791 18.34 -8.80 26.39
N TRP A 792 17.38 -7.88 26.58
CA TRP A 792 17.52 -6.71 27.47
C TRP A 792 16.66 -6.68 28.74
N MET A 793 15.83 -7.71 28.99
CA MET A 793 15.10 -7.89 30.27
C MET A 793 15.81 -8.86 31.25
N ILE A 794 17.04 -9.26 30.94
CA ILE A 794 17.94 -10.06 31.80
C ILE A 794 18.73 -9.13 32.72
#